data_AF-A0AAD8NBX2-F1
#
_entry.id   AF-A0AAD8NBX2-F1
#
_cell.length_a   1.000
_cell.length_b   1.000
_cell.length_c   1.000
_cell.angle_alpha   90.00
_cell.angle_beta   90.00
_cell.angle_gamma   90.00
#
_symmetry.space_group_name_H-M   'P 1'
#
loop_
_entity.id
_entity.type
_entity.pdbx_description
1 polymer ?
#
loop_
_entity_poly.entity_id
_entity_poly.type
_entity_poly.pdbx_seq_one_letter_code
_entity_poly.pdbx_strand_id
1 'polypeptide(L)'
;MAGDSKWRKMKLALGLNTCLYLPKTTDDDDDVSTHSPSSRAHAPPRASDVRHRMPTTPTPSSSGLRISKYGIKSLSKQMCAICLTSMKATGGHAIFTAECSHSFHFHCITSNVKHGNRICPVCRAKWKEIPLESSGSSRVKSSTDSDSWMILQGMSHQQMHSSRNAPSLFQAPEPSIFDDDEPVNQKVEIFSGDSDSNGVEMRTYPEISAVAKSACFDNFGILINLKAPVTKGDLNTRAPLDLVTVLDISGSMTGTKIALLKQAMGFVVQNLGPLDRLSVIAFSSSARRLFPLRRMTETGKQESLQIINSLVANGGTNIAEALKKGAKVMNERKFKNPVSSMILLSDGQDTYTSISPRKTGSQTDYQTLLPSSMQSKKDETRIPVHTFGFGMDHDASAMHSISEHSGGMFSFIEAENVIQDAFAQCIGGLLSVVVQELWVEVECVHPVLRLGSIKAGSYKVGIDENGRSGYIQVGDLYAEEERDFLIAMDIPVEEFGDEMSLVKFRVIHKDPIKKTEVVVGGHGDVTISRPESTLGKQIVSIEVDRQRNRLRAASAMAEARAAAERGNLAAATSVLEDCRKKLVESVSTRSGDRLCVGLVAELREMKERMASQRVYESSGRAYVLSGLSSHSWQRATARGDSTEMTSQIQSYQTQSMVNMVNLSQTMCFSRSPSTSMVNPSPKNKKSLRSIHSFPPPQPR
;
A
#
# COMPACT_ATOMS: atom_id res chain seq x y z
N MET A 1 -9.70 37.20 47.71
CA MET A 1 -9.60 38.50 47.00
C MET A 1 -8.37 38.39 46.10
N ALA A 2 -8.55 38.06 44.81
CA ALA A 2 -8.78 38.98 43.70
C ALA A 2 -7.57 39.89 43.46
N GLY A 3 -6.92 39.98 42.30
CA GLY A 3 -7.15 39.39 40.98
C GLY A 3 -6.13 39.98 40.00
N ASP A 4 -6.03 39.34 38.83
CA ASP A 4 -5.64 39.85 37.51
C ASP A 4 -4.61 40.98 37.34
N SER A 5 -3.65 40.72 36.43
CA SER A 5 -3.34 41.57 35.26
C SER A 5 -1.85 41.56 34.93
N LYS A 6 -1.46 40.83 33.87
CA LYS A 6 -0.41 41.25 32.94
C LYS A 6 -0.48 40.50 31.59
N TRP A 7 -1.69 40.48 31.03
CA TRP A 7 -1.86 40.57 29.58
C TRP A 7 -1.85 42.05 29.20
N ARG A 8 -0.72 42.57 28.70
CA ARG A 8 -0.59 43.75 27.81
C ARG A 8 0.89 44.16 27.77
N LYS A 9 1.41 44.32 26.55
CA LYS A 9 2.81 44.56 26.12
C LYS A 9 3.56 43.23 25.95
N MET A 10 3.81 42.70 24.75
CA MET A 10 4.21 43.40 23.54
C MET A 10 3.91 42.54 22.30
N LYS A 11 3.07 43.06 21.41
CA LYS A 11 2.72 42.54 20.09
C LYS A 11 3.03 43.69 19.13
N LEU A 12 3.96 43.49 18.19
CA LEU A 12 4.28 44.25 16.96
C LEU A 12 5.73 43.85 16.60
N ALA A 13 6.04 43.21 15.48
CA ALA A 13 5.59 43.56 14.14
C ALA A 13 5.45 42.33 13.22
N LEU A 14 4.26 42.15 12.67
CA LEU A 14 4.03 41.55 11.34
C LEU A 14 2.97 42.44 10.68
N GLY A 15 3.36 43.10 9.59
CA GLY A 15 2.55 44.05 8.85
C GLY A 15 1.55 43.34 7.94
N LEU A 16 0.28 43.72 8.06
CA LEU A 16 -0.81 43.41 7.15
C LEU A 16 -1.01 44.60 6.20
N ASN A 17 -1.17 44.32 4.90
CA ASN A 17 -1.82 45.22 3.96
C ASN A 17 -3.03 44.48 3.37
N THR A 18 -4.22 44.84 3.83
CA THR A 18 -5.51 44.52 3.21
C THR A 18 -6.23 45.83 2.95
N CYS A 19 -6.71 46.02 1.71
CA CYS A 19 -7.60 47.11 1.32
C CYS A 19 -8.93 46.50 0.88
N LEU A 20 -9.97 46.69 1.68
CA LEU A 20 -11.37 46.60 1.26
C LEU A 20 -12.10 47.85 1.75
N TYR A 21 -12.69 48.55 0.79
CA TYR A 21 -13.35 49.84 0.94
C TYR A 21 -14.87 49.62 1.01
N LEU A 22 -15.52 50.27 1.97
CA LEU A 22 -16.97 50.30 2.20
C LEU A 22 -17.36 51.77 2.38
N PRO A 23 -18.36 52.32 1.66
CA PRO A 23 -18.83 53.69 1.90
C PRO A 23 -19.91 53.78 2.99
N LYS A 24 -20.02 54.99 3.54
CA LYS A 24 -20.81 55.43 4.71
C LYS A 24 -22.29 55.75 4.42
N THR A 25 -22.98 55.86 5.56
CA THR A 25 -24.37 56.11 5.97
C THR A 25 -24.94 57.52 5.73
N THR A 26 -26.28 57.61 5.71
CA THR A 26 -27.20 58.65 6.29
C THR A 26 -28.60 58.00 6.32
N ASP A 27 -29.20 57.67 7.48
CA ASP A 27 -29.97 58.47 8.46
C ASP A 27 -31.49 58.31 8.29
N ASP A 28 -32.15 58.34 9.45
CA ASP A 28 -33.58 58.56 9.77
C ASP A 28 -34.58 57.37 9.90
N ASP A 29 -34.95 57.18 11.17
CA ASP A 29 -36.28 57.13 11.79
C ASP A 29 -37.26 55.94 11.67
N ASP A 30 -37.57 55.46 12.87
CA ASP A 30 -38.87 55.13 13.46
C ASP A 30 -39.76 53.94 13.00
N ASP A 31 -40.14 53.21 14.05
CA ASP A 31 -41.44 52.63 14.36
C ASP A 31 -41.96 51.31 13.74
N VAL A 32 -42.12 50.35 14.67
CA VAL A 32 -43.38 49.66 15.02
C VAL A 32 -43.96 48.63 14.02
N SER A 33 -43.86 47.38 14.47
CA SER A 33 -44.90 46.34 14.50
C SER A 33 -45.18 45.44 13.27
N THR A 34 -45.01 44.14 13.55
CA THR A 34 -45.92 43.01 13.31
C THR A 34 -46.46 42.68 11.92
N HIS A 35 -46.53 41.36 11.71
CA HIS A 35 -47.37 40.59 10.78
C HIS A 35 -46.77 40.21 9.41
N SER A 36 -46.24 38.99 9.38
CA SER A 36 -46.55 37.97 8.35
C SER A 36 -48.08 37.76 8.24
N PRO A 37 -48.63 37.04 7.24
CA PRO A 37 -47.97 36.23 6.19
C PRO A 37 -48.68 36.26 4.81
N SER A 38 -48.22 35.36 3.93
CA SER A 38 -49.00 34.74 2.84
C SER A 38 -49.09 35.56 1.55
N SER A 39 -49.16 35.00 0.34
CA SER A 39 -49.00 33.64 -0.17
C SER A 39 -49.15 33.73 -1.69
N ARG A 40 -48.54 32.77 -2.43
CA ARG A 40 -49.00 32.20 -3.71
C ARG A 40 -49.22 33.16 -4.89
N ALA A 41 -49.08 32.78 -6.16
CA ALA A 41 -48.57 31.63 -6.88
C ALA A 41 -48.77 31.98 -8.37
N HIS A 42 -48.21 31.12 -9.23
CA HIS A 42 -48.67 30.84 -10.60
C HIS A 42 -48.04 31.62 -11.77
N ALA A 43 -47.08 30.91 -12.38
CA ALA A 43 -46.74 30.82 -13.80
C ALA A 43 -47.94 30.39 -14.70
N PRO A 44 -47.72 29.97 -15.97
CA PRO A 44 -47.17 30.59 -17.19
C PRO A 44 -48.29 30.59 -18.30
N PRO A 45 -48.09 30.64 -19.66
CA PRO A 45 -47.45 29.57 -20.46
C PRO A 45 -46.80 29.94 -21.86
N ARG A 46 -45.94 29.02 -22.32
CA ARG A 46 -45.76 28.41 -23.67
C ARG A 46 -45.59 29.23 -24.99
N ALA A 47 -44.40 29.02 -25.58
CA ALA A 47 -44.09 28.39 -26.89
C ALA A 47 -44.61 28.97 -28.23
N SER A 48 -43.69 29.25 -29.17
CA SER A 48 -43.41 28.40 -30.37
C SER A 48 -42.43 29.08 -31.36
N ASP A 49 -41.66 28.22 -32.05
CA ASP A 49 -40.64 28.47 -33.09
C ASP A 49 -41.18 29.06 -34.41
N VAL A 50 -40.32 29.78 -35.17
CA VAL A 50 -39.85 29.44 -36.54
C VAL A 50 -39.00 30.58 -37.17
N ARG A 51 -37.72 30.26 -37.40
CA ARG A 51 -36.67 30.63 -38.39
C ARG A 51 -36.86 31.77 -39.45
N HIS A 52 -35.84 32.66 -39.59
CA HIS A 52 -34.72 32.68 -40.59
C HIS A 52 -34.23 34.08 -41.09
N ARG A 53 -32.88 34.22 -41.10
CA ARG A 53 -31.94 34.94 -42.03
C ARG A 53 -31.64 36.47 -41.92
N MET A 54 -30.40 36.75 -41.46
CA MET A 54 -29.29 37.61 -42.01
C MET A 54 -29.54 39.11 -42.38
N PRO A 55 -28.53 39.99 -42.66
CA PRO A 55 -27.08 39.81 -42.90
C PRO A 55 -26.07 40.86 -42.28
N THR A 56 -24.78 40.49 -42.32
CA THR A 56 -23.50 41.24 -42.61
C THR A 56 -23.27 42.71 -42.27
N THR A 57 -22.02 43.09 -41.91
CA THR A 57 -21.19 44.12 -42.63
C THR A 57 -19.74 44.24 -42.09
N PRO A 58 -18.79 44.82 -42.88
CA PRO A 58 -17.33 44.62 -42.73
C PRO A 58 -16.49 45.85 -42.29
N THR A 59 -15.22 45.55 -41.94
CA THR A 59 -13.90 46.30 -41.91
C THR A 59 -13.79 47.70 -42.57
N PRO A 60 -12.76 48.59 -42.34
CA PRO A 60 -11.30 48.31 -42.15
C PRO A 60 -10.44 49.27 -41.25
N SER A 61 -9.30 48.82 -40.69
CA SER A 61 -7.85 49.11 -40.97
C SER A 61 -7.26 50.53 -40.70
N SER A 62 -6.13 50.61 -39.98
CA SER A 62 -4.85 51.22 -40.45
C SER A 62 -3.68 51.15 -39.43
N SER A 63 -2.49 50.82 -39.98
CA SER A 63 -1.09 51.30 -39.76
C SER A 63 -0.55 51.59 -38.35
N GLY A 64 0.68 51.29 -37.91
CA GLY A 64 1.95 50.81 -38.48
C GLY A 64 3.13 51.09 -37.51
N LEU A 65 4.29 50.47 -37.76
CA LEU A 65 5.68 50.78 -37.32
C LEU A 65 6.30 50.23 -36.00
N ARG A 66 7.24 49.29 -36.23
CA ARG A 66 8.63 49.06 -35.76
C ARG A 66 9.07 49.18 -34.28
N ILE A 67 9.97 48.24 -33.98
CA ILE A 67 10.51 47.74 -32.70
C ILE A 67 11.82 48.44 -32.31
N SER A 68 12.05 48.65 -31.00
CA SER A 68 13.38 48.60 -30.37
C SER A 68 13.34 47.84 -29.02
N LYS A 69 14.44 47.13 -28.77
CA LYS A 69 14.71 46.06 -27.78
C LYS A 69 14.56 46.47 -26.30
N TYR A 70 14.03 45.56 -25.46
CA TYR A 70 14.70 44.97 -24.28
C TYR A 70 13.91 43.70 -23.86
N GLY A 71 14.60 42.64 -23.46
CA GLY A 71 14.02 41.32 -23.23
C GLY A 71 13.26 41.17 -21.91
N ILE A 72 12.29 40.24 -21.91
CA ILE A 72 11.94 39.25 -20.87
C ILE A 72 10.78 38.40 -21.43
N LYS A 73 10.92 37.06 -21.33
CA LYS A 73 9.89 36.00 -21.25
C LYS A 73 8.58 36.21 -22.04
N SER A 74 8.39 35.43 -23.12
CA SER A 74 7.06 35.18 -23.70
C SER A 74 6.74 33.69 -23.72
N LEU A 75 5.87 33.28 -22.79
CA LEU A 75 5.06 32.07 -22.89
C LEU A 75 4.08 32.26 -24.06
N SER A 76 4.51 31.92 -25.27
CA SER A 76 3.59 31.87 -26.42
C SER A 76 2.63 30.71 -26.22
N LYS A 77 1.36 31.03 -26.01
CA LYS A 77 0.22 30.10 -26.10
C LYS A 77 0.37 29.29 -27.39
N GLN A 78 0.67 28.00 -27.28
CA GLN A 78 0.78 27.10 -28.43
C GLN A 78 -0.63 26.91 -29.03
N MET A 79 -0.83 27.32 -30.29
CA MET A 79 -2.10 27.23 -31.03
C MET A 79 -2.05 26.02 -31.97
N CYS A 80 -3.15 25.29 -32.11
CA CYS A 80 -3.21 24.18 -33.06
C CYS A 80 -3.22 24.71 -34.50
N ALA A 81 -2.28 24.26 -35.34
CA ALA A 81 -2.16 24.75 -36.72
C ALA A 81 -3.30 24.35 -37.68
N ILE A 82 -4.22 23.47 -37.24
CA ILE A 82 -5.36 22.99 -38.04
C ILE A 82 -6.62 23.79 -37.72
N CYS A 83 -6.99 23.91 -36.45
CA CYS A 83 -8.21 24.61 -36.03
C CYS A 83 -7.94 26.02 -35.45
N LEU A 84 -6.68 26.42 -35.35
CA LEU A 84 -6.25 27.74 -34.86
C LEU A 84 -6.79 28.09 -33.47
N THR A 85 -7.04 27.10 -32.62
CA THR A 85 -7.45 27.28 -31.21
C THR A 85 -6.31 26.91 -30.24
N SER A 86 -6.34 27.47 -29.03
CA SER A 86 -5.26 27.29 -28.05
C SER A 86 -5.20 25.86 -27.51
N MET A 87 -4.00 25.27 -27.44
CA MET A 87 -3.78 23.91 -26.97
C MET A 87 -3.73 23.79 -25.42
N LYS A 88 -4.49 24.62 -24.68
CA LYS A 88 -4.58 24.49 -23.22
C LYS A 88 -5.54 23.35 -22.85
N ALA A 89 -5.12 22.51 -21.90
CA ALA A 89 -5.84 21.34 -21.37
C ALA A 89 -7.08 21.70 -20.51
N THR A 90 -7.82 22.75 -20.82
CA THR A 90 -9.00 23.18 -20.05
C THR A 90 -10.32 22.65 -20.62
N GLY A 91 -10.28 21.66 -21.52
CA GLY A 91 -11.48 21.17 -22.20
C GLY A 91 -11.46 19.70 -22.63
N GLY A 92 -10.66 18.83 -22.03
CA GLY A 92 -10.73 17.38 -22.26
C GLY A 92 -10.31 16.90 -23.67
N HIS A 93 -9.70 17.75 -24.50
CA HIS A 93 -9.21 17.35 -25.83
C HIS A 93 -7.76 16.87 -25.73
N ALA A 94 -7.51 15.60 -26.06
CA ALA A 94 -6.17 15.04 -26.13
C ALA A 94 -5.29 15.81 -27.13
N ILE A 95 -4.00 15.99 -26.79
CA ILE A 95 -3.01 16.64 -27.64
C ILE A 95 -2.12 15.55 -28.25
N PHE A 96 -1.98 15.58 -29.57
CA PHE A 96 -1.02 14.73 -30.28
C PHE A 96 0.21 15.56 -30.63
N THR A 97 1.39 15.10 -30.22
CA THR A 97 2.67 15.69 -30.63
C THR A 97 3.33 14.74 -31.62
N ALA A 98 3.46 15.17 -32.86
CA ALA A 98 4.09 14.38 -33.93
C ALA A 98 5.60 14.21 -33.68
N GLU A 99 6.21 13.20 -34.32
CA GLU A 99 7.67 12.93 -34.27
C GLU A 99 8.53 14.18 -34.61
N CYS A 100 8.00 15.05 -35.47
CA CYS A 100 8.61 16.34 -35.84
C CYS A 100 8.39 17.47 -34.82
N SER A 101 8.00 17.15 -33.59
CA SER A 101 7.75 18.08 -32.47
C SER A 101 6.66 19.13 -32.69
N HIS A 102 5.79 18.94 -33.68
CA HIS A 102 4.60 19.78 -33.88
C HIS A 102 3.39 19.18 -33.15
N SER A 103 2.65 20.01 -32.43
CA SER A 103 1.48 19.58 -31.65
C SER A 103 0.16 20.00 -32.30
N PHE A 104 -0.84 19.13 -32.19
CA PHE A 104 -2.19 19.31 -32.71
C PHE A 104 -3.22 18.79 -31.70
N HIS A 105 -4.47 19.25 -31.77
CA HIS A 105 -5.54 18.49 -31.13
C HIS A 105 -5.68 17.12 -31.79
N PHE A 106 -5.87 16.08 -31.00
CA PHE A 106 -5.98 14.71 -31.47
C PHE A 106 -7.06 14.57 -32.56
N HIS A 107 -8.26 15.11 -32.35
CA HIS A 107 -9.32 15.05 -33.36
C HIS A 107 -8.96 15.76 -34.68
N CYS A 108 -8.24 16.89 -34.61
CA CYS A 108 -7.84 17.64 -35.79
C CYS A 108 -6.91 16.81 -36.67
N ILE A 109 -6.01 16.05 -36.04
CA ILE A 109 -5.05 15.26 -36.78
C ILE A 109 -5.59 13.91 -37.24
N THR A 110 -6.43 13.27 -36.45
CA THR A 110 -7.12 12.04 -36.86
C THR A 110 -7.98 12.29 -38.10
N SER A 111 -8.64 13.46 -38.21
CA SER A 111 -9.35 13.83 -39.43
C SER A 111 -8.42 13.97 -40.64
N ASN A 112 -7.28 14.63 -40.49
CA ASN A 112 -6.32 14.79 -41.60
C ASN A 112 -5.74 13.45 -42.09
N VAL A 113 -5.47 12.54 -41.17
CA VAL A 113 -5.01 11.18 -41.45
C VAL A 113 -6.11 10.34 -42.12
N LYS A 114 -7.37 10.47 -41.70
CA LYS A 114 -8.52 9.78 -42.33
C LYS A 114 -8.68 10.11 -43.82
N HIS A 115 -8.22 11.29 -44.26
CA HIS A 115 -8.22 11.70 -45.67
C HIS A 115 -6.95 11.26 -46.44
N GLY A 116 -6.11 10.38 -45.88
CA GLY A 116 -4.95 9.80 -46.56
C GLY A 116 -3.64 10.58 -46.43
N ASN A 117 -3.63 11.70 -45.69
CA ASN A 117 -2.43 12.52 -45.50
C ASN A 117 -1.54 11.94 -44.39
N ARG A 118 -0.40 11.35 -44.78
CA ARG A 118 0.61 10.79 -43.85
C ARG A 118 1.83 11.70 -43.65
N ILE A 119 1.64 13.00 -43.82
CA ILE A 119 2.68 14.03 -43.67
C ILE A 119 2.23 15.11 -42.70
N CYS A 120 3.17 15.65 -41.94
CA CYS A 120 2.90 16.77 -41.03
C CYS A 120 2.38 18.00 -41.80
N PRO A 121 1.23 18.59 -41.43
CA PRO A 121 0.71 19.80 -42.08
C PRO A 121 1.64 21.01 -41.99
N VAL A 122 2.52 21.04 -40.98
CA VAL A 122 3.39 22.20 -40.70
C VAL A 122 4.74 22.06 -41.41
N CYS A 123 5.42 20.92 -41.25
CA CYS A 123 6.78 20.73 -41.78
C CYS A 123 6.90 19.66 -42.87
N ARG A 124 5.80 19.01 -43.25
CA ARG A 124 5.72 17.96 -44.29
C ARG A 124 6.57 16.70 -44.03
N ALA A 125 7.08 16.51 -42.83
CA ALA A 125 7.74 15.25 -42.44
C ALA A 125 6.78 14.06 -42.55
N LYS A 126 7.25 12.93 -43.12
CA LYS A 126 6.48 11.67 -43.24
C LYS A 126 6.39 10.98 -41.88
N TRP A 127 5.20 10.53 -41.50
CA TRP A 127 4.97 9.85 -40.23
C TRP A 127 5.07 8.33 -40.36
N LYS A 128 5.76 7.69 -39.39
CA LYS A 128 5.88 6.23 -39.32
C LYS A 128 4.78 5.63 -38.44
N GLU A 129 4.39 6.34 -37.38
CA GLU A 129 3.24 6.00 -36.54
C GLU A 129 2.03 6.89 -36.84
N ILE A 130 0.87 6.28 -37.05
CA ILE A 130 -0.36 6.95 -37.46
C ILE A 130 -1.41 6.79 -36.34
N PRO A 131 -2.06 7.87 -35.86
CA PRO A 131 -3.18 7.75 -34.93
C PRO A 131 -4.39 7.13 -35.63
N LEU A 132 -4.76 5.89 -35.28
CA LEU A 132 -5.95 5.20 -35.78
C LEU A 132 -6.93 4.94 -34.64
N GLU A 133 -8.19 5.37 -34.81
CA GLU A 133 -9.31 4.92 -33.97
C GLU A 133 -9.74 3.50 -34.40
N SER A 134 -9.78 2.56 -33.45
CA SER A 134 -10.39 1.25 -33.65
C SER A 134 -11.92 1.37 -33.59
N SER A 135 -12.57 1.46 -34.75
CA SER A 135 -14.02 1.28 -34.86
C SER A 135 -14.32 -0.12 -35.39
N GLY A 136 -14.97 -0.93 -34.54
CA GLY A 136 -15.55 -2.20 -34.95
C GLY A 136 -16.66 -1.97 -35.97
N SER A 137 -16.63 -2.76 -37.05
CA SER A 137 -17.80 -2.97 -37.89
C SER A 137 -17.92 -4.46 -38.21
N SER A 138 -19.06 -4.98 -37.80
CA SER A 138 -19.68 -6.23 -38.20
C SER A 138 -19.51 -6.53 -39.68
N ARG A 139 -19.13 -7.79 -39.98
CA ARG A 139 -19.39 -8.39 -41.29
C ARG A 139 -19.90 -9.81 -41.10
N VAL A 140 -21.21 -9.92 -41.25
CA VAL A 140 -21.97 -11.14 -41.47
C VAL A 140 -21.38 -11.92 -42.64
N LYS A 141 -21.07 -13.20 -42.44
CA LYS A 141 -21.16 -14.23 -43.47
C LYS A 141 -21.65 -15.53 -42.84
N SER A 142 -22.88 -15.89 -43.18
CA SER A 142 -23.42 -17.23 -43.12
C SER A 142 -23.00 -18.01 -44.37
N SER A 143 -22.53 -19.25 -44.22
CA SER A 143 -22.99 -20.39 -45.02
C SER A 143 -22.32 -21.68 -44.54
N THR A 144 -23.19 -22.62 -44.21
CA THR A 144 -23.04 -24.08 -44.12
C THR A 144 -22.24 -24.70 -45.29
N ASP A 145 -21.37 -25.67 -45.03
CA ASP A 145 -21.61 -27.09 -45.36
C ASP A 145 -20.42 -28.00 -44.98
N SER A 146 -20.74 -29.26 -44.77
CA SER A 146 -19.88 -30.35 -44.29
C SER A 146 -19.19 -31.13 -45.41
N ASP A 147 -18.29 -32.03 -44.96
CA ASP A 147 -17.83 -33.28 -45.57
C ASP A 147 -16.55 -33.32 -46.43
N SER A 148 -15.48 -33.77 -45.75
CA SER A 148 -14.76 -35.04 -45.98
C SER A 148 -14.28 -35.41 -47.39
N TRP A 149 -12.95 -35.53 -47.55
CA TRP A 149 -12.28 -36.73 -48.09
C TRP A 149 -10.76 -36.67 -47.95
N MET A 150 -10.17 -37.87 -47.96
CA MET A 150 -8.81 -38.24 -47.61
C MET A 150 -7.82 -38.26 -48.78
N ILE A 151 -6.53 -38.08 -48.44
CA ILE A 151 -5.29 -38.68 -49.00
C ILE A 151 -4.89 -38.36 -50.46
N LEU A 152 -3.71 -37.75 -50.61
CA LEU A 152 -2.62 -38.26 -51.47
C LEU A 152 -1.25 -37.67 -51.07
N GLN A 153 -0.26 -38.56 -51.02
CA GLN A 153 1.15 -38.31 -50.70
C GLN A 153 1.91 -37.65 -51.86
N GLY A 154 2.97 -36.92 -51.50
CA GLY A 154 4.22 -36.88 -52.25
C GLY A 154 4.50 -35.57 -53.00
N MET A 155 5.45 -34.78 -52.51
CA MET A 155 6.78 -34.66 -53.12
C MET A 155 7.61 -33.57 -52.42
N SER A 156 8.88 -33.92 -52.25
CA SER A 156 9.99 -33.11 -51.76
C SER A 156 10.10 -31.76 -52.47
N HIS A 157 10.21 -30.68 -51.69
CA HIS A 157 10.97 -29.50 -52.09
C HIS A 157 11.82 -29.03 -50.92
N GLN A 158 13.11 -29.31 -51.03
CA GLN A 158 14.17 -28.62 -50.29
C GLN A 158 14.13 -27.13 -50.64
N GLN A 159 13.92 -26.28 -49.65
CA GLN A 159 14.37 -24.90 -49.73
C GLN A 159 14.78 -24.43 -48.33
N MET A 160 16.07 -24.54 -48.06
CA MET A 160 16.74 -23.84 -46.98
C MET A 160 16.89 -22.37 -47.38
N HIS A 161 16.26 -21.45 -46.65
CA HIS A 161 16.84 -20.14 -46.36
C HIS A 161 16.26 -19.59 -45.04
N SER A 162 17.02 -19.82 -43.99
CA SER A 162 17.30 -18.96 -42.83
C SER A 162 16.32 -17.81 -42.52
N SER A 163 15.40 -18.07 -41.60
CA SER A 163 14.99 -17.08 -40.60
C SER A 163 15.13 -17.71 -39.23
N ARG A 164 15.86 -17.05 -38.34
CA ARG A 164 16.09 -17.47 -36.96
C ARG A 164 14.74 -17.48 -36.22
N ASN A 165 14.09 -18.63 -36.16
CA ASN A 165 13.07 -18.89 -35.17
C ASN A 165 13.76 -18.94 -33.80
N ALA A 166 13.63 -17.86 -33.03
CA ALA A 166 13.78 -17.96 -31.59
C ALA A 166 12.73 -18.98 -31.10
N PRO A 167 13.10 -20.05 -30.39
CA PRO A 167 12.12 -20.98 -29.86
C PRO A 167 11.19 -20.23 -28.92
N SER A 168 9.89 -20.50 -29.01
CA SER A 168 8.90 -20.07 -28.04
C SER A 168 9.26 -20.65 -26.67
N LEU A 169 10.00 -19.89 -25.86
CA LEU A 169 10.37 -20.24 -24.48
C LEU A 169 9.16 -20.49 -23.55
N PHE A 170 7.94 -20.32 -24.06
CA PHE A 170 6.69 -20.39 -23.33
C PHE A 170 5.90 -21.70 -23.56
N GLN A 171 6.52 -22.81 -23.96
CA GLN A 171 5.77 -24.06 -24.21
C GLN A 171 6.41 -25.35 -23.67
N ALA A 172 7.32 -25.26 -22.69
CA ALA A 172 7.67 -26.45 -21.92
C ALA A 172 6.47 -26.87 -21.04
N PRO A 173 6.07 -28.17 -21.01
CA PRO A 173 5.09 -28.68 -20.06
C PRO A 173 5.55 -28.38 -18.63
N GLU A 174 4.64 -27.95 -17.77
CA GLU A 174 4.96 -27.79 -16.34
C GLU A 174 5.28 -29.17 -15.73
N PRO A 175 6.33 -29.28 -14.91
CA PRO A 175 6.64 -30.53 -14.24
C PRO A 175 5.55 -30.89 -13.23
N SER A 176 5.37 -32.20 -12.98
CA SER A 176 4.39 -32.69 -12.00
C SER A 176 4.76 -32.36 -10.56
N ILE A 177 6.04 -32.11 -10.28
CA ILE A 177 6.60 -31.73 -8.98
C ILE A 177 7.44 -30.46 -9.18
N PHE A 178 7.38 -29.52 -8.23
CA PHE A 178 8.08 -28.22 -8.29
C PHE A 178 9.34 -28.20 -7.42
N ASP A 179 10.22 -29.17 -7.66
CA ASP A 179 11.49 -29.36 -6.96
C ASP A 179 12.72 -28.96 -7.82
N ASP A 180 12.48 -28.16 -8.86
CA ASP A 180 13.45 -27.67 -9.85
C ASP A 180 14.07 -26.31 -9.47
N ASP A 181 14.08 -25.98 -8.18
CA ASP A 181 14.60 -24.72 -7.65
C ASP A 181 16.13 -24.68 -7.55
N GLU A 182 16.68 -23.48 -7.73
CA GLU A 182 18.13 -23.25 -7.64
C GLU A 182 18.64 -23.43 -6.20
N PRO A 183 19.83 -24.04 -6.00
CA PRO A 183 20.39 -24.29 -4.68
C PRO A 183 20.69 -22.99 -3.93
N VAL A 184 20.36 -22.98 -2.64
CA VAL A 184 20.73 -21.91 -1.70
C VAL A 184 22.15 -22.18 -1.21
N ASN A 185 23.06 -21.22 -1.35
CA ASN A 185 24.41 -21.35 -0.78
C ASN A 185 24.29 -21.38 0.75
N GLN A 186 24.40 -22.55 1.36
CA GLN A 186 24.27 -22.75 2.82
C GLN A 186 25.43 -22.16 3.64
N LYS A 187 26.55 -21.78 3.01
CA LYS A 187 27.65 -21.07 3.67
C LYS A 187 27.60 -19.60 3.31
N VAL A 188 26.78 -18.84 4.02
CA VAL A 188 27.07 -17.42 4.15
C VAL A 188 28.18 -17.36 5.21
N GLU A 189 29.45 -17.29 4.78
CA GLU A 189 30.55 -16.86 5.66
C GLU A 189 30.34 -15.37 5.95
N ILE A 190 29.35 -15.08 6.79
CA ILE A 190 29.21 -13.75 7.37
C ILE A 190 30.36 -13.65 8.35
N PHE A 191 31.33 -12.78 8.06
CA PHE A 191 32.33 -12.40 9.03
C PHE A 191 31.60 -12.03 10.31
N SER A 192 31.80 -12.84 11.35
CA SER A 192 31.39 -12.58 12.72
C SER A 192 32.20 -11.39 13.23
N GLY A 193 31.88 -10.20 12.73
CA GLY A 193 32.06 -8.99 13.51
C GLY A 193 31.22 -9.17 14.75
N ASP A 194 31.82 -8.95 15.91
CA ASP A 194 31.24 -9.01 17.24
C ASP A 194 30.16 -7.92 17.40
N SER A 195 29.10 -8.01 16.60
CA SER A 195 27.94 -7.15 16.72
C SER A 195 27.04 -7.77 17.75
N ASP A 196 27.03 -7.20 18.95
CA ASP A 196 25.92 -7.26 19.89
C ASP A 196 24.62 -7.04 19.11
N SER A 197 23.99 -8.13 18.69
CA SER A 197 22.64 -8.11 18.18
C SER A 197 21.77 -7.96 19.40
N ASN A 198 21.49 -6.71 19.79
CA ASN A 198 20.47 -6.41 20.78
C ASN A 198 19.20 -7.13 20.32
N GLY A 199 18.67 -8.03 21.16
CA GLY A 199 17.41 -8.72 20.90
C GLY A 199 16.24 -7.74 20.79
N VAL A 200 15.03 -8.26 20.65
CA VAL A 200 13.82 -7.42 20.68
C VAL A 200 13.81 -6.56 21.95
N GLU A 201 13.71 -5.24 21.78
CA GLU A 201 13.55 -4.31 22.89
C GLU A 201 12.12 -4.42 23.42
N MET A 202 11.98 -4.62 24.73
CA MET A 202 10.69 -4.74 25.41
C MET A 202 10.51 -3.59 26.38
N ARG A 203 9.37 -2.89 26.28
CA ARG A 203 8.96 -1.84 27.23
C ARG A 203 7.57 -2.14 27.74
N THR A 204 7.31 -1.83 29.01
CA THR A 204 6.01 -2.09 29.64
C THR A 204 5.49 -0.84 30.35
N TYR A 205 4.17 -0.65 30.28
CA TYR A 205 3.51 0.54 30.81
C TYR A 205 2.23 0.13 31.56
N PRO A 206 2.13 0.36 32.87
CA PRO A 206 0.85 0.24 33.57
C PRO A 206 -0.07 1.41 33.19
N GLU A 207 -1.38 1.19 33.24
CA GLU A 207 -2.39 2.23 32.94
C GLU A 207 -2.22 3.46 33.83
N ILE A 208 -1.99 3.21 35.11
CA ILE A 208 -1.66 4.20 36.15
C ILE A 208 -0.60 3.60 37.06
N SER A 209 0.25 4.43 37.66
CA SER A 209 1.38 3.97 38.47
C SER A 209 1.04 3.55 39.90
N ALA A 210 -0.15 3.91 40.40
CA ALA A 210 -0.54 3.64 41.78
C ALA A 210 -2.04 3.38 41.91
N VAL A 211 -2.45 2.41 42.74
CA VAL A 211 -3.86 2.11 43.07
C VAL A 211 -3.98 2.00 44.59
N ALA A 212 -4.94 2.69 45.21
CA ALA A 212 -5.06 2.70 46.67
C ALA A 212 -5.31 1.29 47.24
N LYS A 213 -4.73 1.00 48.41
CA LYS A 213 -4.86 -0.31 49.10
C LYS A 213 -6.31 -0.74 49.30
N SER A 214 -7.16 0.23 49.64
CA SER A 214 -8.59 0.04 49.93
C SER A 214 -9.48 -0.03 48.68
N ALA A 215 -8.91 0.03 47.47
CA ALA A 215 -9.65 0.08 46.23
C ALA A 215 -9.30 -1.09 45.31
N CYS A 216 -10.31 -1.64 44.65
CA CYS A 216 -10.13 -2.50 43.49
C CYS A 216 -10.09 -1.66 42.20
N PHE A 217 -9.51 -2.23 41.15
CA PHE A 217 -9.51 -1.65 39.81
C PHE A 217 -9.80 -2.74 38.78
N ASP A 218 -10.97 -2.67 38.16
CA ASP A 218 -11.41 -3.66 37.17
C ASP A 218 -10.84 -3.35 35.79
N ASN A 219 -10.44 -4.40 35.05
CA ASN A 219 -9.91 -4.31 33.69
C ASN A 219 -8.74 -3.28 33.57
N PHE A 220 -7.86 -3.30 34.58
CA PHE A 220 -6.60 -2.56 34.61
C PHE A 220 -5.73 -2.92 33.42
N GLY A 221 -5.30 -1.92 32.66
CA GLY A 221 -4.50 -2.10 31.46
C GLY A 221 -2.99 -2.16 31.73
N ILE A 222 -2.32 -3.15 31.16
CA ILE A 222 -0.86 -3.23 31.09
C ILE A 222 -0.48 -3.34 29.61
N LEU A 223 0.25 -2.35 29.11
CA LEU A 223 0.77 -2.37 27.74
C LEU A 223 2.15 -3.00 27.73
N ILE A 224 2.38 -3.90 26.79
CA ILE A 224 3.71 -4.31 26.34
C ILE A 224 3.96 -3.77 24.93
N ASN A 225 5.07 -3.05 24.77
CA ASN A 225 5.61 -2.56 23.50
C ASN A 225 6.86 -3.39 23.17
N LEU A 226 6.87 -3.98 21.98
CA LEU A 226 7.99 -4.74 21.44
C LEU A 226 8.55 -3.98 20.25
N LYS A 227 9.85 -3.75 20.23
CA LYS A 227 10.55 -3.08 19.13
C LYS A 227 11.66 -3.96 18.59
N ALA A 228 11.59 -4.24 17.29
CA ALA A 228 12.64 -4.98 16.60
C ALA A 228 13.92 -4.15 16.47
N PRO A 229 15.10 -4.80 16.49
CA PRO A 229 16.37 -4.10 16.35
C PRO A 229 16.55 -3.48 14.96
N VAL A 230 17.45 -2.51 14.87
CA VAL A 230 17.83 -1.84 13.62
C VAL A 230 18.71 -2.78 12.78
N THR A 231 18.48 -2.86 11.48
CA THR A 231 19.43 -3.51 10.55
C THR A 231 20.52 -2.52 10.14
N LYS A 232 21.80 -2.88 10.30
CA LYS A 232 22.89 -2.15 9.66
C LYS A 232 22.78 -2.41 8.14
N GLY A 233 22.42 -1.38 7.40
CA GLY A 233 21.78 -1.44 6.07
C GLY A 233 22.59 -1.95 4.87
N ASP A 234 23.40 -3.00 5.03
CA ASP A 234 24.05 -3.65 3.88
C ASP A 234 23.14 -4.75 3.30
N LEU A 235 22.90 -4.71 1.98
CA LEU A 235 22.09 -5.71 1.26
C LEU A 235 22.63 -7.14 1.39
N ASN A 236 23.90 -7.30 1.78
CA ASN A 236 24.57 -8.59 1.97
C ASN A 236 24.48 -9.14 3.40
N THR A 237 23.91 -8.39 4.35
CA THR A 237 23.84 -8.80 5.77
C THR A 237 22.42 -9.11 6.24
N ARG A 238 21.43 -9.14 5.34
CA ARG A 238 20.05 -9.48 5.68
C ARG A 238 19.71 -10.94 5.35
N ALA A 239 18.63 -11.43 5.94
CA ALA A 239 18.11 -12.75 5.63
C ALA A 239 17.63 -12.85 4.15
N PRO A 240 18.01 -13.92 3.42
CA PRO A 240 17.50 -14.17 2.07
C PRO A 240 15.99 -14.45 2.04
N LEU A 241 15.34 -14.07 0.95
CA LEU A 241 13.89 -14.19 0.74
C LEU A 241 13.55 -15.21 -0.37
N ASP A 242 12.57 -16.08 -0.13
CA ASP A 242 11.82 -16.78 -1.17
C ASP A 242 10.49 -16.04 -1.42
N LEU A 243 10.33 -15.46 -2.61
CA LEU A 243 9.13 -14.72 -3.00
C LEU A 243 8.40 -15.42 -4.14
N VAL A 244 7.11 -15.72 -3.95
CA VAL A 244 6.22 -16.12 -5.05
C VAL A 244 5.23 -14.99 -5.32
N THR A 245 5.19 -14.52 -6.56
CA THR A 245 4.21 -13.52 -6.98
C THR A 245 3.13 -14.17 -7.83
N VAL A 246 1.87 -13.89 -7.51
CA VAL A 246 0.68 -14.40 -8.16
C VAL A 246 -0.02 -13.22 -8.82
N LEU A 247 0.07 -13.16 -10.14
CA LEU A 247 -0.23 -11.99 -10.94
C LEU A 247 -1.42 -12.24 -11.84
N ASP A 248 -2.47 -11.46 -11.65
CA ASP A 248 -3.65 -11.46 -12.52
C ASP A 248 -3.30 -10.88 -13.90
N ILE A 249 -3.57 -11.65 -14.94
CA ILE A 249 -3.45 -11.27 -16.35
C ILE A 249 -4.78 -11.49 -17.08
N SER A 250 -5.91 -11.40 -16.37
CA SER A 250 -7.25 -11.45 -16.95
C SER A 250 -7.52 -10.26 -17.89
N GLY A 251 -8.60 -10.34 -18.67
CA GLY A 251 -8.96 -9.30 -19.62
C GLY A 251 -9.15 -7.90 -18.99
N SER A 252 -9.56 -7.80 -17.73
CA SER A 252 -9.71 -6.53 -16.99
C SER A 252 -8.38 -5.79 -16.81
N MET A 253 -7.25 -6.52 -16.77
CA MET A 253 -5.91 -5.96 -16.64
C MET A 253 -5.38 -5.32 -17.93
N THR A 254 -6.14 -5.33 -19.03
CA THR A 254 -5.71 -4.75 -20.32
C THR A 254 -5.42 -3.24 -20.21
N GLY A 255 -4.48 -2.74 -21.02
CA GLY A 255 -4.18 -1.31 -21.11
C GLY A 255 -3.14 -0.85 -20.09
N THR A 256 -3.45 0.20 -19.33
CA THR A 256 -2.52 0.81 -18.36
C THR A 256 -2.23 -0.10 -17.18
N LYS A 257 -3.22 -0.89 -16.71
CA LYS A 257 -3.09 -1.76 -15.54
C LYS A 257 -1.96 -2.79 -15.67
N ILE A 258 -1.93 -3.56 -16.76
CA ILE A 258 -0.85 -4.53 -17.03
C ILE A 258 0.51 -3.84 -17.23
N ALA A 259 0.54 -2.67 -17.85
CA ALA A 259 1.79 -1.91 -18.04
C ALA A 259 2.38 -1.48 -16.69
N LEU A 260 1.54 -1.01 -15.77
CA LEU A 260 1.93 -0.61 -14.42
C LEU A 260 2.30 -1.82 -13.55
N LEU A 261 1.60 -2.96 -13.69
CA LEU A 261 1.99 -4.21 -13.06
C LEU A 261 3.41 -4.63 -13.50
N LYS A 262 3.70 -4.61 -14.80
CA LYS A 262 5.04 -4.93 -15.33
C LYS A 262 6.10 -3.98 -14.78
N GLN A 263 5.79 -2.70 -14.68
CA GLN A 263 6.69 -1.71 -14.11
C GLN A 263 6.95 -1.98 -12.62
N ALA A 264 5.90 -2.23 -11.83
CA ALA A 264 6.01 -2.56 -10.41
C ALA A 264 6.81 -3.85 -10.18
N MET A 265 6.55 -4.89 -10.97
CA MET A 265 7.34 -6.13 -10.94
C MET A 265 8.78 -5.92 -11.38
N GLY A 266 9.03 -5.02 -12.32
CA GLY A 266 10.38 -4.60 -12.70
C GLY A 266 11.13 -3.99 -11.52
N PHE A 267 10.47 -3.13 -10.75
CA PHE A 267 11.02 -2.57 -9.52
C PHE A 267 11.32 -3.65 -8.47
N VAL A 268 10.41 -4.61 -8.26
CA VAL A 268 10.65 -5.76 -7.36
C VAL A 268 11.91 -6.52 -7.77
N VAL A 269 11.99 -6.97 -9.02
CA VAL A 269 13.12 -7.76 -9.54
C VAL A 269 14.45 -7.01 -9.39
N GLN A 270 14.46 -5.70 -9.62
CA GLN A 270 15.68 -4.89 -9.48
C GLN A 270 16.17 -4.79 -8.04
N ASN A 271 15.25 -4.77 -7.06
CA ASN A 271 15.58 -4.60 -5.64
C ASN A 271 15.80 -5.91 -4.87
N LEU A 272 15.43 -7.07 -5.45
CA LEU A 272 15.83 -8.37 -4.91
C LEU A 272 17.34 -8.57 -5.03
N GLY A 273 17.96 -9.17 -4.03
CA GLY A 273 19.39 -9.48 -3.98
C GLY A 273 19.72 -10.82 -4.66
N PRO A 274 21.01 -11.10 -4.93
CA PRO A 274 21.44 -12.35 -5.59
C PRO A 274 21.20 -13.62 -4.75
N LEU A 275 20.94 -13.48 -3.44
CA LEU A 275 20.57 -14.58 -2.56
C LEU A 275 19.05 -14.81 -2.47
N ASP A 276 18.24 -13.84 -2.91
CA ASP A 276 16.80 -14.00 -2.95
C ASP A 276 16.39 -14.82 -4.17
N ARG A 277 15.25 -15.48 -4.04
CA ARG A 277 14.63 -16.24 -5.12
C ARG A 277 13.23 -15.72 -5.42
N LEU A 278 12.91 -15.63 -6.70
CA LEU A 278 11.60 -15.24 -7.20
C LEU A 278 11.01 -16.34 -8.06
N SER A 279 9.72 -16.59 -7.91
CA SER A 279 8.90 -17.29 -8.89
C SER A 279 7.65 -16.47 -9.19
N VAL A 280 7.20 -16.49 -10.44
CA VAL A 280 6.00 -15.76 -10.89
C VAL A 280 4.98 -16.78 -11.38
N ILE A 281 3.78 -16.72 -10.81
CA ILE A 281 2.57 -17.37 -11.30
C ILE A 281 1.75 -16.29 -12.01
N ALA A 282 1.51 -16.45 -13.31
CA ALA A 282 0.54 -15.63 -14.03
C ALA A 282 -0.78 -16.41 -14.14
N PHE A 283 -1.92 -15.76 -13.94
CA PHE A 283 -3.20 -16.43 -14.02
C PHE A 283 -4.27 -15.61 -14.73
N SER A 284 -5.16 -16.31 -15.41
CA SER A 284 -6.43 -15.80 -15.90
C SER A 284 -7.51 -16.86 -15.70
N SER A 285 -8.02 -17.47 -16.77
CA SER A 285 -8.89 -18.66 -16.70
C SER A 285 -8.18 -19.90 -16.16
N SER A 286 -6.86 -19.94 -16.32
CA SER A 286 -5.96 -20.96 -15.79
C SER A 286 -4.75 -20.30 -15.15
N ALA A 287 -4.08 -20.97 -14.22
CA ALA A 287 -2.83 -20.48 -13.63
C ALA A 287 -1.62 -21.12 -14.30
N ARG A 288 -0.50 -20.40 -14.40
CA ARG A 288 0.76 -20.92 -14.96
C ARG A 288 1.97 -20.36 -14.21
N ARG A 289 2.90 -21.24 -13.85
CA ARG A 289 4.23 -20.90 -13.37
C ARG A 289 5.11 -20.49 -14.54
N LEU A 290 5.54 -19.22 -14.56
CA LEU A 290 6.38 -18.68 -15.62
C LEU A 290 7.82 -19.18 -15.54
N PHE A 291 8.34 -19.32 -14.32
CA PHE A 291 9.66 -19.88 -14.02
C PHE A 291 9.70 -20.41 -12.57
N PRO A 292 10.56 -21.40 -12.26
CA PRO A 292 10.74 -21.91 -10.90
C PRO A 292 11.33 -20.85 -9.96
N LEU A 293 11.54 -21.18 -8.67
CA LEU A 293 12.26 -20.30 -7.75
C LEU A 293 13.71 -20.11 -8.23
N ARG A 294 13.94 -18.97 -8.88
CA ARG A 294 15.19 -18.58 -9.52
C ARG A 294 15.90 -17.52 -8.67
N ARG A 295 17.22 -17.59 -8.53
CA ARG A 295 17.99 -16.56 -7.82
C ARG A 295 18.01 -15.26 -8.61
N MET A 296 17.85 -14.14 -7.93
CA MET A 296 17.89 -12.81 -8.55
C MET A 296 19.34 -12.31 -8.72
N THR A 297 20.20 -13.15 -9.28
CA THR A 297 21.51 -12.74 -9.83
C THR A 297 21.29 -11.81 -11.02
N GLU A 298 22.35 -11.18 -11.54
CA GLU A 298 22.22 -10.28 -12.71
C GLU A 298 21.55 -11.00 -13.90
N THR A 299 21.95 -12.24 -14.18
CA THR A 299 21.33 -13.06 -15.24
C THR A 299 19.88 -13.42 -14.88
N GLY A 300 19.63 -13.86 -13.64
CA GLY A 300 18.29 -14.23 -13.21
C GLY A 300 17.30 -13.06 -13.22
N LYS A 301 17.76 -11.84 -12.90
CA LYS A 301 16.98 -10.61 -13.03
C LYS A 301 16.63 -10.32 -14.49
N GLN A 302 17.62 -10.36 -15.39
CA GLN A 302 17.42 -10.09 -16.82
C GLN A 302 16.41 -11.06 -17.45
N GLU A 303 16.55 -12.36 -17.20
CA GLU A 303 15.62 -13.38 -17.71
C GLU A 303 14.21 -13.20 -17.15
N SER A 304 14.09 -12.91 -15.85
CA SER A 304 12.79 -12.69 -15.20
C SER A 304 12.09 -11.45 -15.76
N LEU A 305 12.83 -10.35 -15.98
CA LEU A 305 12.30 -9.14 -16.61
C LEU A 305 11.83 -9.39 -18.04
N GLN A 306 12.55 -10.18 -18.83
CA GLN A 306 12.13 -10.52 -20.19
C GLN A 306 10.77 -11.26 -20.18
N ILE A 307 10.61 -12.24 -19.30
CA ILE A 307 9.38 -13.01 -19.15
C ILE A 307 8.22 -12.12 -18.67
N ILE A 308 8.44 -11.30 -17.63
CA ILE A 308 7.42 -10.39 -17.11
C ILE A 308 6.98 -9.38 -18.18
N ASN A 309 7.91 -8.83 -18.95
CA ASN A 309 7.59 -7.89 -20.02
C ASN A 309 6.78 -8.51 -21.17
N SER A 310 6.85 -9.83 -21.35
CA SER A 310 6.02 -10.55 -22.34
C SER A 310 4.59 -10.88 -21.89
N LEU A 311 4.20 -10.57 -20.65
CA LEU A 311 2.84 -10.84 -20.17
C LEU A 311 1.79 -10.11 -21.01
N VAL A 312 0.68 -10.77 -21.30
CA VAL A 312 -0.44 -10.21 -22.05
C VAL A 312 -1.72 -10.51 -21.30
N ALA A 313 -2.56 -9.49 -21.13
CA ALA A 313 -3.85 -9.60 -20.47
C ALA A 313 -4.87 -10.29 -21.40
N ASN A 314 -5.45 -11.40 -20.94
CA ASN A 314 -6.52 -12.14 -21.62
C ASN A 314 -7.18 -13.17 -20.69
N GLY A 315 -8.45 -13.51 -20.94
CA GLY A 315 -9.18 -14.56 -20.23
C GLY A 315 -9.94 -14.07 -18.99
N GLY A 316 -10.48 -15.02 -18.21
CA GLY A 316 -11.18 -14.75 -16.95
C GLY A 316 -10.25 -14.68 -15.75
N THR A 317 -10.78 -14.87 -14.53
CA THR A 317 -10.03 -14.71 -13.27
C THR A 317 -10.25 -15.92 -12.35
N ASN A 318 -9.24 -16.78 -12.17
CA ASN A 318 -9.27 -17.99 -11.34
C ASN A 318 -8.20 -17.90 -10.23
N ILE A 319 -8.56 -17.22 -9.13
CA ILE A 319 -7.66 -16.95 -8.00
C ILE A 319 -7.33 -18.25 -7.25
N ALA A 320 -8.30 -19.15 -7.12
CA ALA A 320 -8.14 -20.41 -6.40
C ALA A 320 -7.01 -21.29 -6.98
N GLU A 321 -6.99 -21.47 -8.31
CA GLU A 321 -5.97 -22.27 -8.98
C GLU A 321 -4.58 -21.61 -8.85
N ALA A 322 -4.54 -20.28 -8.96
CA ALA A 322 -3.30 -19.50 -8.85
C ALA A 322 -2.66 -19.63 -7.46
N LEU A 323 -3.46 -19.52 -6.40
CA LEU A 323 -3.01 -19.71 -5.02
C LEU A 323 -2.58 -21.15 -4.75
N LYS A 324 -3.33 -22.15 -5.24
CA LYS A 324 -2.93 -23.57 -5.16
C LYS A 324 -1.57 -23.80 -5.81
N LYS A 325 -1.33 -23.22 -6.99
CA LYS A 325 -0.07 -23.34 -7.70
C LYS A 325 1.07 -22.62 -6.99
N GLY A 326 0.83 -21.42 -6.45
CA GLY A 326 1.82 -20.69 -5.64
C GLY A 326 2.20 -21.44 -4.37
N ALA A 327 1.22 -21.98 -3.64
CA ALA A 327 1.46 -22.82 -2.47
C ALA A 327 2.23 -24.10 -2.83
N LYS A 328 1.93 -24.71 -3.99
CA LYS A 328 2.68 -25.86 -4.50
C LYS A 328 4.17 -25.53 -4.69
N VAL A 329 4.48 -24.37 -5.31
CA VAL A 329 5.88 -23.90 -5.46
C VAL A 329 6.56 -23.79 -4.11
N MET A 330 5.88 -23.22 -3.11
CA MET A 330 6.46 -23.09 -1.78
C MET A 330 6.61 -24.45 -1.08
N ASN A 331 5.63 -25.35 -1.15
CA ASN A 331 5.67 -26.59 -0.37
C ASN A 331 6.64 -27.63 -0.95
N GLU A 332 6.78 -27.69 -2.28
CA GLU A 332 7.58 -28.70 -2.97
C GLU A 332 9.04 -28.28 -3.23
N ARG A 333 9.43 -27.04 -2.87
CA ARG A 333 10.80 -26.55 -3.05
C ARG A 333 11.82 -27.36 -2.24
N LYS A 334 12.95 -27.70 -2.85
CA LYS A 334 14.05 -28.45 -2.22
C LYS A 334 14.78 -27.62 -1.18
N PHE A 335 15.10 -26.38 -1.53
CA PHE A 335 15.85 -25.47 -0.64
C PHE A 335 14.91 -24.41 -0.08
N LYS A 336 15.14 -23.97 1.16
CA LYS A 336 14.30 -22.98 1.83
C LYS A 336 15.15 -21.82 2.33
N ASN A 337 14.89 -20.62 1.82
CA ASN A 337 15.42 -19.41 2.45
C ASN A 337 14.71 -19.16 3.79
N PRO A 338 15.35 -18.46 4.76
CA PRO A 338 14.77 -18.21 6.07
C PRO A 338 13.44 -17.45 5.99
N VAL A 339 13.35 -16.45 5.10
CA VAL A 339 12.13 -15.67 4.89
C VAL A 339 11.40 -16.20 3.66
N SER A 340 10.07 -16.37 3.76
CA SER A 340 9.24 -16.83 2.65
C SER A 340 7.91 -16.09 2.64
N SER A 341 7.47 -15.61 1.48
CA SER A 341 6.23 -14.84 1.35
C SER A 341 5.60 -14.98 -0.03
N MET A 342 4.28 -14.80 -0.12
CA MET A 342 3.56 -14.68 -1.37
C MET A 342 2.89 -13.32 -1.52
N ILE A 343 2.89 -12.79 -2.74
CA ILE A 343 2.17 -11.57 -3.11
C ILE A 343 1.12 -11.94 -4.16
N LEU A 344 -0.15 -11.61 -3.91
CA LEU A 344 -1.24 -11.74 -4.87
C LEU A 344 -1.68 -10.35 -5.33
N LEU A 345 -1.66 -10.08 -6.64
CA LEU A 345 -2.28 -8.91 -7.24
C LEU A 345 -3.45 -9.34 -8.11
N SER A 346 -4.61 -8.71 -7.93
CA SER A 346 -5.77 -8.89 -8.79
C SER A 346 -6.60 -7.61 -8.86
N ASP A 347 -7.21 -7.34 -10.01
CA ASP A 347 -8.17 -6.25 -10.23
C ASP A 347 -9.61 -6.74 -10.40
N GLY A 348 -9.85 -8.04 -10.25
CA GLY A 348 -11.11 -8.69 -10.61
C GLY A 348 -11.73 -9.54 -9.51
N GLN A 349 -12.92 -10.07 -9.82
CA GLN A 349 -13.67 -11.02 -9.00
C GLN A 349 -13.37 -12.45 -9.46
N ASP A 350 -13.25 -13.41 -8.53
CA ASP A 350 -13.09 -14.81 -8.92
C ASP A 350 -14.34 -15.30 -9.67
N THR A 351 -14.16 -15.52 -10.97
CA THR A 351 -15.25 -15.86 -11.89
C THR A 351 -15.57 -17.36 -11.83
N TYR A 352 -14.68 -18.19 -11.29
CA TYR A 352 -14.79 -19.65 -11.36
C TYR A 352 -15.32 -20.28 -10.08
N THR A 353 -15.06 -19.69 -8.91
CA THR A 353 -15.58 -20.21 -7.63
C THR A 353 -17.00 -19.73 -7.31
N SER A 354 -17.47 -18.67 -7.98
CA SER A 354 -18.84 -18.16 -7.88
C SER A 354 -19.89 -18.99 -8.65
N ILE A 355 -19.48 -19.98 -9.46
CA ILE A 355 -20.38 -20.75 -10.34
C ILE A 355 -21.04 -21.95 -9.65
N SER A 356 -20.78 -22.25 -8.36
CA SER A 356 -21.63 -23.21 -7.63
C SER A 356 -22.99 -22.57 -7.31
N PRO A 357 -24.07 -22.90 -8.04
CA PRO A 357 -25.38 -22.34 -7.77
C PRO A 357 -26.02 -23.22 -6.71
N ARG A 358 -26.09 -22.73 -5.46
CA ARG A 358 -27.11 -23.04 -4.43
C ARG A 358 -26.52 -22.87 -3.02
N LYS A 359 -26.63 -21.65 -2.50
CA LYS A 359 -27.19 -21.35 -1.18
C LYS A 359 -27.37 -19.84 -1.06
N THR A 360 -28.61 -19.40 -1.26
CA THR A 360 -29.09 -18.08 -0.88
C THR A 360 -28.68 -17.79 0.57
N GLY A 361 -27.77 -16.83 0.78
CA GLY A 361 -27.47 -16.26 2.09
C GLY A 361 -26.20 -16.73 2.82
N SER A 362 -25.36 -17.60 2.23
CA SER A 362 -24.06 -17.96 2.84
C SER A 362 -22.94 -17.15 2.19
N GLN A 363 -22.16 -16.41 2.98
CA GLN A 363 -20.88 -15.83 2.54
C GLN A 363 -20.10 -16.90 1.76
N THR A 364 -19.61 -16.56 0.57
CA THR A 364 -18.66 -17.40 -0.18
C THR A 364 -17.51 -17.70 0.78
N ASP A 365 -17.31 -18.96 1.12
CA ASP A 365 -16.32 -19.31 2.14
C ASP A 365 -14.93 -19.27 1.51
N TYR A 366 -14.39 -18.05 1.38
CA TYR A 366 -13.08 -17.78 0.79
C TYR A 366 -11.94 -18.47 1.56
N GLN A 367 -12.22 -18.99 2.76
CA GLN A 367 -11.33 -19.91 3.45
C GLN A 367 -11.00 -21.13 2.59
N THR A 368 -11.92 -21.59 1.73
CA THR A 368 -11.68 -22.71 0.80
C THR A 368 -10.71 -22.39 -0.34
N LEU A 369 -10.38 -21.11 -0.58
CA LEU A 369 -9.41 -20.70 -1.61
C LEU A 369 -7.97 -20.93 -1.19
N LEU A 370 -7.70 -20.94 0.11
CA LEU A 370 -6.37 -21.25 0.63
C LEU A 370 -6.18 -22.76 0.68
N PRO A 371 -5.09 -23.31 0.14
CA PRO A 371 -4.73 -24.71 0.36
C PRO A 371 -4.58 -25.00 1.85
N SER A 372 -4.92 -26.22 2.28
CA SER A 372 -4.84 -26.62 3.71
C SER A 372 -3.45 -26.41 4.31
N SER A 373 -2.38 -26.49 3.52
CA SER A 373 -1.00 -26.20 3.93
C SER A 373 -0.77 -24.72 4.28
N MET A 374 -1.55 -23.81 3.69
CA MET A 374 -1.53 -22.39 4.04
C MET A 374 -2.39 -22.06 5.26
N GLN A 375 -3.30 -22.98 5.63
CA GLN A 375 -4.19 -22.86 6.79
C GLN A 375 -3.70 -23.67 8.00
N SER A 376 -2.67 -24.50 7.84
CA SER A 376 -2.32 -25.54 8.82
C SER A 376 -2.11 -24.95 10.22
N LYS A 377 -2.84 -25.51 11.19
CA LYS A 377 -2.70 -25.21 12.63
C LYS A 377 -1.62 -26.07 13.31
N LYS A 378 -1.04 -27.03 12.59
CA LYS A 378 0.00 -27.95 13.07
C LYS A 378 1.33 -27.58 12.42
N ASP A 379 2.26 -27.04 13.21
CA ASP A 379 3.74 -26.97 13.08
C ASP A 379 4.43 -26.72 11.72
N GLU A 380 3.72 -26.58 10.60
CA GLU A 380 4.28 -26.18 9.33
C GLU A 380 4.23 -24.66 9.19
N THR A 381 5.33 -24.09 8.71
CA THR A 381 5.55 -22.66 8.51
C THR A 381 4.44 -22.08 7.64
N ARG A 382 3.52 -21.34 8.25
CA ARG A 382 2.43 -20.63 7.57
C ARG A 382 3.03 -19.56 6.65
N ILE A 383 2.83 -19.70 5.35
CA ILE A 383 3.35 -18.75 4.35
C ILE A 383 2.37 -17.57 4.23
N PRO A 384 2.78 -16.34 4.57
CA PRO A 384 1.91 -15.17 4.47
C PRO A 384 1.59 -14.84 3.00
N VAL A 385 0.32 -14.51 2.72
CA VAL A 385 -0.12 -13.99 1.41
C VAL A 385 -0.52 -12.53 1.56
N HIS A 386 0.30 -11.63 1.02
CA HIS A 386 -0.05 -10.22 0.92
C HIS A 386 -0.87 -10.00 -0.34
N THR A 387 -2.08 -9.47 -0.18
CA THR A 387 -3.03 -9.27 -1.27
C THR A 387 -3.13 -7.78 -1.62
N PHE A 388 -3.11 -7.48 -2.92
CA PHE A 388 -3.19 -6.14 -3.47
C PHE A 388 -4.40 -6.03 -4.38
N GLY A 389 -5.46 -5.40 -3.88
CA GLY A 389 -6.66 -5.11 -4.66
C GLY A 389 -6.44 -3.88 -5.52
N PHE A 390 -6.48 -4.06 -6.84
CA PHE A 390 -6.17 -3.00 -7.78
C PHE A 390 -7.45 -2.42 -8.42
N GLY A 391 -7.64 -1.10 -8.31
CA GLY A 391 -8.83 -0.42 -8.83
C GLY A 391 -10.11 -0.77 -8.07
N MET A 392 -11.27 -0.38 -8.61
CA MET A 392 -12.57 -0.51 -7.90
C MET A 392 -13.25 -1.87 -8.10
N ASP A 393 -12.80 -2.68 -9.06
CA ASP A 393 -13.54 -3.86 -9.53
C ASP A 393 -13.15 -5.17 -8.81
N HIS A 394 -12.11 -5.13 -7.97
CA HIS A 394 -11.57 -6.30 -7.27
C HIS A 394 -12.47 -6.82 -6.14
N ASP A 395 -12.39 -8.10 -5.83
CA ASP A 395 -13.09 -8.68 -4.67
C ASP A 395 -12.36 -8.37 -3.35
N ALA A 396 -12.60 -7.18 -2.81
CA ALA A 396 -11.98 -6.74 -1.55
C ALA A 396 -12.23 -7.73 -0.40
N SER A 397 -13.42 -8.35 -0.35
CA SER A 397 -13.78 -9.30 0.70
C SER A 397 -12.99 -10.60 0.58
N ALA A 398 -12.87 -11.16 -0.63
CA ALA A 398 -12.04 -12.34 -0.88
C ALA A 398 -10.57 -12.08 -0.57
N MET A 399 -10.04 -10.97 -1.07
CA MET A 399 -8.62 -10.62 -0.92
C MET A 399 -8.23 -10.37 0.53
N HIS A 400 -9.08 -9.69 1.29
CA HIS A 400 -8.90 -9.53 2.73
C HIS A 400 -8.99 -10.89 3.45
N SER A 401 -9.95 -11.75 3.08
CA SER A 401 -10.07 -13.07 3.69
C SER A 401 -8.82 -13.93 3.46
N ILE A 402 -8.29 -13.94 2.23
CA ILE A 402 -7.06 -14.67 1.87
C ILE A 402 -5.86 -14.18 2.70
N SER A 403 -5.69 -12.86 2.81
CA SER A 403 -4.57 -12.30 3.56
C SER A 403 -4.70 -12.59 5.06
N GLU A 404 -5.88 -12.38 5.62
CA GLU A 404 -6.15 -12.59 7.05
C GLU A 404 -5.91 -14.06 7.46
N HIS A 405 -6.41 -15.00 6.68
CA HIS A 405 -6.27 -16.43 6.96
C HIS A 405 -4.88 -16.99 6.65
N SER A 406 -4.05 -16.27 5.88
CA SER A 406 -2.64 -16.62 5.65
C SER A 406 -1.68 -15.84 6.56
N GLY A 407 -2.12 -14.78 7.24
CA GLY A 407 -1.27 -13.91 8.07
C GLY A 407 -0.49 -12.89 7.25
N GLY A 408 -0.88 -12.69 5.99
CA GLY A 408 -0.42 -11.59 5.15
C GLY A 408 -1.38 -10.40 5.21
N MET A 409 -1.04 -9.33 4.49
CA MET A 409 -1.74 -8.03 4.58
C MET A 409 -2.59 -7.74 3.36
N PHE A 410 -3.74 -7.08 3.53
CA PHE A 410 -4.54 -6.56 2.42
C PHE A 410 -4.27 -5.08 2.19
N SER A 411 -3.81 -4.75 0.99
CA SER A 411 -3.58 -3.38 0.52
C SER A 411 -4.55 -3.03 -0.60
N PHE A 412 -5.16 -1.86 -0.51
CA PHE A 412 -6.06 -1.33 -1.52
C PHE A 412 -5.37 -0.24 -2.33
N ILE A 413 -5.22 -0.48 -3.64
CA ILE A 413 -4.64 0.46 -4.59
C ILE A 413 -5.77 1.09 -5.39
N GLU A 414 -6.19 2.28 -4.97
CA GLU A 414 -7.27 3.02 -5.64
C GLU A 414 -6.80 3.68 -6.94
N ALA A 415 -5.66 4.36 -6.90
CA ALA A 415 -5.09 5.06 -8.04
C ALA A 415 -4.03 4.22 -8.74
N GLU A 416 -4.05 4.18 -10.07
CA GLU A 416 -3.16 3.30 -10.84
C GLU A 416 -1.67 3.64 -10.62
N ASN A 417 -1.33 4.91 -10.40
CA ASN A 417 0.04 5.37 -10.24
C ASN A 417 0.70 4.99 -8.90
N VAL A 418 -0.06 4.52 -7.89
CA VAL A 418 0.51 4.16 -6.57
C VAL A 418 0.83 2.67 -6.41
N ILE A 419 0.59 1.85 -7.45
CA ILE A 419 0.88 0.40 -7.39
C ILE A 419 2.35 0.11 -7.11
N GLN A 420 3.26 0.83 -7.75
CA GLN A 420 4.70 0.61 -7.55
C GLN A 420 5.10 0.96 -6.11
N ASP A 421 4.53 2.04 -5.54
CA ASP A 421 4.79 2.47 -4.17
C ASP A 421 4.24 1.45 -3.15
N ALA A 422 3.04 0.89 -3.42
CA ALA A 422 2.48 -0.18 -2.60
C ALA A 422 3.36 -1.44 -2.58
N PHE A 423 3.91 -1.82 -3.75
CA PHE A 423 4.85 -2.94 -3.85
C PHE A 423 6.17 -2.61 -3.15
N ALA A 424 6.67 -1.39 -3.31
CA ALA A 424 7.89 -0.91 -2.68
C ALA A 424 7.80 -0.97 -1.16
N GLN A 425 6.69 -0.53 -0.58
CA GLN A 425 6.41 -0.64 0.84
C GLN A 425 6.45 -2.11 1.31
N CYS A 426 5.77 -3.00 0.59
CA CYS A 426 5.71 -4.41 0.96
C CYS A 426 7.08 -5.09 0.92
N ILE A 427 7.82 -4.93 -0.18
CA ILE A 427 9.16 -5.53 -0.29
C ILE A 427 10.15 -4.87 0.68
N GLY A 428 10.03 -3.58 0.98
CA GLY A 428 10.83 -2.93 2.01
C GLY A 428 10.68 -3.58 3.38
N GLY A 429 9.47 -4.03 3.73
CA GLY A 429 9.22 -4.87 4.90
C GLY A 429 9.86 -6.25 4.76
N LEU A 430 9.52 -7.00 3.71
CA LEU A 430 10.00 -8.38 3.51
C LEU A 430 11.53 -8.52 3.45
N LEU A 431 12.22 -7.51 2.93
CA LEU A 431 13.68 -7.46 2.87
C LEU A 431 14.33 -6.97 4.17
N SER A 432 13.55 -6.67 5.21
CA SER A 432 14.06 -6.19 6.50
C SER A 432 13.65 -7.09 7.67
N VAL A 433 13.27 -8.34 7.44
CA VAL A 433 12.97 -9.29 8.52
C VAL A 433 14.23 -9.58 9.34
N VAL A 434 14.17 -9.27 10.63
CA VAL A 434 15.27 -9.46 11.60
C VAL A 434 14.89 -10.38 12.77
N VAL A 435 13.60 -10.67 12.94
CA VAL A 435 13.07 -11.51 14.01
C VAL A 435 12.08 -12.48 13.39
N GLN A 436 12.20 -13.76 13.72
CA GLN A 436 11.27 -14.81 13.30
C GLN A 436 10.68 -15.53 14.50
N GLU A 437 9.46 -16.04 14.32
CA GLU A 437 8.77 -16.87 15.33
C GLU A 437 8.80 -16.23 16.73
N LEU A 438 8.44 -14.95 16.84
CA LEU A 438 8.38 -14.24 18.12
C LEU A 438 7.18 -14.72 18.95
N TRP A 439 7.46 -15.07 20.20
CA TRP A 439 6.49 -15.39 21.24
C TRP A 439 6.68 -14.46 22.43
N VAL A 440 5.57 -14.03 23.02
CA VAL A 440 5.56 -13.35 24.31
C VAL A 440 4.85 -14.26 25.28
N GLU A 441 5.47 -14.53 26.41
CA GLU A 441 4.86 -15.19 27.56
C GLU A 441 4.67 -14.16 28.67
N VAL A 442 3.51 -14.22 29.33
CA VAL A 442 3.15 -13.37 30.45
C VAL A 442 2.77 -14.24 31.63
N GLU A 443 3.26 -13.90 32.82
CA GLU A 443 2.99 -14.63 34.06
C GLU A 443 2.65 -13.65 35.18
N CYS A 444 1.56 -13.92 35.91
CA CYS A 444 1.17 -13.20 37.12
C CYS A 444 2.15 -13.50 38.27
N VAL A 445 2.77 -12.44 38.79
CA VAL A 445 3.74 -12.54 39.89
C VAL A 445 3.01 -12.67 41.22
N HIS A 446 2.03 -11.79 41.48
CA HIS A 446 1.27 -11.84 42.73
C HIS A 446 0.28 -13.02 42.75
N PRO A 447 0.19 -13.79 43.86
CA PRO A 447 -0.56 -15.05 43.89
C PRO A 447 -2.07 -14.90 43.68
N VAL A 448 -2.66 -13.76 44.03
CA VAL A 448 -4.10 -13.50 43.88
C VAL A 448 -4.49 -12.91 42.51
N LEU A 449 -3.52 -12.48 41.69
CA LEU A 449 -3.80 -11.87 40.40
C LEU A 449 -4.11 -12.92 39.34
N ARG A 450 -5.05 -12.58 38.45
CA ARG A 450 -5.40 -13.35 37.27
C ARG A 450 -5.46 -12.45 36.05
N LEU A 451 -5.04 -12.99 34.91
CA LEU A 451 -5.22 -12.38 33.60
C LEU A 451 -6.71 -12.42 33.25
N GLY A 452 -7.29 -11.25 32.96
CA GLY A 452 -8.67 -11.13 32.51
C GLY A 452 -8.79 -11.31 31.00
N SER A 453 -8.02 -10.57 30.21
CA SER A 453 -7.95 -10.76 28.76
C SER A 453 -6.65 -10.24 28.15
N ILE A 454 -6.24 -10.80 27.02
CA ILE A 454 -5.11 -10.29 26.22
C ILE A 454 -5.67 -9.74 24.91
N LYS A 455 -5.62 -8.41 24.74
CA LYS A 455 -6.13 -7.70 23.57
C LYS A 455 -5.02 -7.52 22.55
N ALA A 456 -4.92 -8.50 21.64
CA ALA A 456 -3.87 -8.58 20.63
C ALA A 456 -4.38 -8.58 19.18
N GLY A 457 -5.55 -8.02 18.86
CA GLY A 457 -6.01 -7.94 17.46
C GLY A 457 -6.16 -9.33 16.82
N SER A 458 -5.54 -9.54 15.65
CA SER A 458 -5.57 -10.82 14.92
C SER A 458 -4.49 -11.82 15.35
N TYR A 459 -3.66 -11.47 16.32
CA TYR A 459 -2.63 -12.36 16.84
C TYR A 459 -3.24 -13.47 17.69
N LYS A 460 -2.67 -14.68 17.59
CA LYS A 460 -3.11 -15.80 18.41
C LYS A 460 -2.66 -15.57 19.85
N VAL A 461 -3.59 -15.72 20.76
CA VAL A 461 -3.36 -15.61 22.20
C VAL A 461 -3.90 -16.84 22.90
N GLY A 462 -3.29 -17.20 24.01
CA GLY A 462 -3.82 -18.19 24.94
C GLY A 462 -3.64 -17.72 26.37
N ILE A 463 -4.60 -18.06 27.22
CA ILE A 463 -4.53 -17.91 28.67
C ILE A 463 -4.71 -19.31 29.24
N ASP A 464 -3.93 -19.66 30.24
CA ASP A 464 -4.06 -20.94 30.93
C ASP A 464 -5.38 -21.06 31.71
N GLU A 465 -5.76 -22.28 32.07
CA GLU A 465 -7.04 -22.56 32.75
C GLU A 465 -7.13 -21.87 34.12
N ASN A 466 -6.00 -21.64 34.79
CA ASN A 466 -5.96 -20.99 36.10
C ASN A 466 -5.88 -19.44 36.01
N GLY A 467 -5.71 -18.89 34.80
CA GLY A 467 -5.57 -17.46 34.53
C GLY A 467 -4.27 -16.83 35.03
N ARG A 468 -3.24 -17.60 35.37
CA ARG A 468 -1.97 -17.10 35.92
C ARG A 468 -0.93 -16.85 34.85
N SER A 469 -1.04 -17.47 33.69
CA SER A 469 -0.11 -17.30 32.59
C SER A 469 -0.81 -17.25 31.24
N GLY A 470 -0.14 -16.67 30.26
CA GLY A 470 -0.64 -16.59 28.91
C GLY A 470 0.47 -16.35 27.91
N TYR A 471 0.12 -16.43 26.63
CA TYR A 471 1.05 -16.18 25.55
C TYR A 471 0.43 -15.39 24.40
N ILE A 472 1.30 -14.76 23.62
CA ILE A 472 0.99 -14.08 22.36
C ILE A 472 1.95 -14.62 21.30
N GLN A 473 1.41 -15.23 20.25
CA GLN A 473 2.19 -15.66 19.09
C GLN A 473 2.25 -14.50 18.08
N VAL A 474 3.35 -13.76 18.09
CA VAL A 474 3.53 -12.53 17.29
C VAL A 474 4.07 -12.84 15.89
N GLY A 475 4.94 -13.85 15.76
CA GLY A 475 5.53 -14.22 14.47
C GLY A 475 6.71 -13.33 14.09
N ASP A 476 6.81 -12.92 12.83
CA ASP A 476 8.00 -12.23 12.33
C ASP A 476 7.93 -10.71 12.58
N LEU A 477 9.09 -10.05 12.76
CA LEU A 477 9.18 -8.58 12.76
C LEU A 477 10.21 -8.07 11.75
N TYR A 478 9.85 -6.98 11.09
CA TYR A 478 10.73 -6.17 10.27
C TYR A 478 11.63 -5.30 11.15
N ALA A 479 12.74 -4.82 10.60
CA ALA A 479 13.67 -3.95 11.30
C ALA A 479 12.96 -2.67 11.76
N GLU A 480 13.20 -2.29 13.02
CA GLU A 480 12.58 -1.12 13.67
C GLU A 480 11.06 -1.17 13.80
N GLU A 481 10.45 -2.31 13.49
CA GLU A 481 9.01 -2.51 13.59
C GLU A 481 8.59 -2.61 15.06
N GLU A 482 7.46 -1.97 15.39
CA GLU A 482 6.92 -1.94 16.76
C GLU A 482 5.56 -2.66 16.86
N ARG A 483 5.33 -3.32 17.99
CA ARG A 483 4.07 -4.00 18.34
C ARG A 483 3.64 -3.70 19.75
N ASP A 484 2.39 -3.23 19.87
CA ASP A 484 1.74 -2.92 21.13
C ASP A 484 0.67 -3.98 21.44
N PHE A 485 0.68 -4.55 22.66
CA PHE A 485 -0.36 -5.47 23.14
C PHE A 485 -0.87 -5.06 24.51
N LEU A 486 -2.18 -5.13 24.72
CA LEU A 486 -2.80 -4.70 25.98
C LEU A 486 -3.31 -5.91 26.77
N ILE A 487 -2.73 -6.14 27.93
CA ILE A 487 -3.18 -7.13 28.91
C ILE A 487 -4.15 -6.42 29.86
N ALA A 488 -5.28 -7.05 30.15
CA ALA A 488 -6.24 -6.59 31.13
C ALA A 488 -6.30 -7.56 32.30
N MET A 489 -6.30 -7.04 33.52
CA MET A 489 -6.47 -7.81 34.75
C MET A 489 -7.22 -7.00 35.80
N ASP A 490 -7.73 -7.67 36.82
CA ASP A 490 -8.42 -7.01 37.93
C ASP A 490 -7.47 -6.89 39.12
N ILE A 491 -7.32 -5.67 39.64
CA ILE A 491 -6.49 -5.41 40.82
C ILE A 491 -7.38 -5.49 42.06
N PRO A 492 -7.12 -6.41 43.00
CA PRO A 492 -7.95 -6.59 44.18
C PRO A 492 -7.68 -5.52 45.25
N VAL A 493 -8.56 -5.47 46.25
CA VAL A 493 -8.30 -4.76 47.51
C VAL A 493 -7.25 -5.58 48.28
N GLU A 494 -6.20 -4.91 48.75
CA GLU A 494 -5.14 -5.55 49.53
C GLU A 494 -4.50 -4.54 50.47
N GLU A 495 -4.61 -4.80 51.76
CA GLU A 495 -4.24 -3.86 52.84
C GLU A 495 -2.75 -3.93 53.21
N PHE A 496 -2.03 -4.94 52.71
CA PHE A 496 -0.62 -5.19 53.01
C PHE A 496 0.26 -4.92 51.79
N GLY A 497 1.45 -4.35 52.04
CA GLY A 497 2.43 -4.01 51.00
C GLY A 497 2.20 -2.63 50.38
N ASP A 498 3.28 -1.88 50.17
CA ASP A 498 3.26 -0.55 49.51
C ASP A 498 3.46 -0.65 48.00
N GLU A 499 3.78 -1.84 47.50
CA GLU A 499 3.97 -2.17 46.09
C GLU A 499 3.34 -3.52 45.78
N MET A 500 2.86 -3.68 44.55
CA MET A 500 2.30 -4.93 44.04
C MET A 500 2.88 -5.24 42.67
N SER A 501 3.65 -6.33 42.58
CA SER A 501 4.17 -6.85 41.31
C SER A 501 3.07 -7.57 40.55
N LEU A 502 2.71 -7.06 39.38
CA LEU A 502 1.58 -7.54 38.60
C LEU A 502 1.97 -8.73 37.72
N VAL A 503 2.82 -8.47 36.72
CA VAL A 503 3.18 -9.44 35.70
C VAL A 503 4.65 -9.38 35.34
N LYS A 504 5.16 -10.53 34.89
CA LYS A 504 6.48 -10.68 34.29
C LYS A 504 6.32 -11.13 32.84
N PHE A 505 7.17 -10.59 31.97
CA PHE A 505 7.20 -10.95 30.56
C PHE A 505 8.48 -11.68 30.19
N ARG A 506 8.35 -12.64 29.29
CA ARG A 506 9.46 -13.32 28.62
C ARG A 506 9.20 -13.32 27.13
N VAL A 507 10.18 -12.89 26.36
CA VAL A 507 10.11 -12.76 24.90
C VAL A 507 11.08 -13.75 24.28
N ILE A 508 10.59 -14.59 23.39
CA ILE A 508 11.35 -15.68 22.78
C ILE A 508 11.26 -15.51 21.27
N HIS A 509 12.39 -15.54 20.57
CA HIS A 509 12.40 -15.44 19.11
C HIS A 509 13.60 -16.13 18.47
N LYS A 510 13.56 -16.30 17.15
CA LYS A 510 14.67 -16.80 16.34
C LYS A 510 15.31 -15.65 15.56
N ASP A 511 16.64 -15.66 15.50
CA ASP A 511 17.41 -14.83 14.57
C ASP A 511 17.42 -15.51 13.19
N PRO A 512 16.92 -14.86 12.12
CA PRO A 512 16.82 -15.46 10.78
C PRO A 512 18.18 -15.80 10.14
N ILE A 513 19.25 -15.15 10.59
CA ILE A 513 20.61 -15.32 10.08
C ILE A 513 21.35 -16.36 10.90
N LYS A 514 21.39 -16.19 12.23
CA LYS A 514 22.10 -17.10 13.15
C LYS A 514 21.36 -18.42 13.34
N LYS A 515 20.04 -18.45 13.10
CA LYS A 515 19.14 -19.58 13.37
C LYS A 515 19.17 -20.05 14.84
N THR A 516 19.59 -19.17 15.73
CA THR A 516 19.61 -19.40 17.17
C THR A 516 18.37 -18.81 17.81
N GLU A 517 17.86 -19.50 18.82
CA GLU A 517 16.83 -18.96 19.69
C GLU A 517 17.45 -17.91 20.63
N VAL A 518 16.76 -16.78 20.77
CA VAL A 518 17.12 -15.65 21.62
C VAL A 518 15.99 -15.48 22.61
N VAL A 519 16.33 -15.52 23.90
CA VAL A 519 15.39 -15.31 24.99
C VAL A 519 15.72 -13.98 25.66
N VAL A 520 14.77 -13.06 25.62
CA VAL A 520 14.84 -11.77 26.30
C VAL A 520 13.89 -11.84 27.50
N GLY A 521 14.41 -11.73 28.71
CA GLY A 521 13.63 -11.80 29.94
C GLY A 521 14.24 -10.97 31.06
N GLY A 522 13.43 -10.62 32.07
CA GLY A 522 13.89 -9.92 33.27
C GLY A 522 13.92 -8.39 33.19
N HIS A 523 13.69 -7.79 32.02
CA HIS A 523 13.52 -6.35 31.84
C HIS A 523 12.09 -6.05 31.39
N GLY A 524 11.16 -5.88 32.33
CA GLY A 524 9.76 -5.58 32.00
C GLY A 524 8.73 -6.01 33.04
N ASP A 525 9.16 -6.46 34.21
CA ASP A 525 8.28 -6.72 35.35
C ASP A 525 7.49 -5.45 35.67
N VAL A 526 6.17 -5.58 35.74
CA VAL A 526 5.28 -4.44 35.96
C VAL A 526 4.86 -4.42 37.42
N THR A 527 5.25 -3.36 38.13
CA THR A 527 4.87 -3.13 39.53
C THR A 527 4.12 -1.82 39.64
N ILE A 528 3.12 -1.78 40.51
CA ILE A 528 2.41 -0.56 40.87
C ILE A 528 2.59 -0.24 42.35
N SER A 529 2.49 1.04 42.71
CA SER A 529 2.43 1.46 44.10
C SER A 529 1.02 1.26 44.67
N ARG A 530 0.95 0.89 45.95
CA ARG A 530 -0.27 0.66 46.72
C ARG A 530 -0.32 1.62 47.91
N PRO A 531 -0.58 2.93 47.73
CA PRO A 531 -0.67 3.87 48.85
C PRO A 531 -1.99 3.73 49.63
N GLU A 532 -2.07 4.27 50.84
CA GLU A 532 -3.33 4.31 51.62
C GLU A 532 -4.41 5.17 50.95
N SER A 533 -4.00 6.27 50.30
CA SER A 533 -4.89 7.17 49.56
C SER A 533 -4.18 7.74 48.33
N THR A 534 -4.87 7.78 47.20
CA THR A 534 -4.42 8.45 45.98
C THR A 534 -4.91 9.90 45.96
N LEU A 535 -4.23 10.78 46.67
CA LEU A 535 -4.52 12.22 46.66
C LEU A 535 -4.00 12.85 45.34
N GLY A 536 -4.92 13.11 44.41
CA GLY A 536 -4.62 13.81 43.16
C GLY A 536 -5.30 13.20 41.93
N LYS A 537 -5.26 13.90 40.80
CA LYS A 537 -5.74 13.35 39.52
C LYS A 537 -4.74 12.29 39.05
N GLN A 538 -5.17 11.04 39.05
CA GLN A 538 -4.37 9.92 38.56
C GLN A 538 -3.98 10.16 37.09
N ILE A 539 -2.68 10.07 36.81
CA ILE A 539 -2.15 10.30 35.46
C ILE A 539 -2.21 8.97 34.71
N VAL A 540 -3.01 8.93 33.66
CA VAL A 540 -3.11 7.77 32.76
C VAL A 540 -1.92 7.79 31.80
N SER A 541 -1.28 6.64 31.60
CA SER A 541 -0.22 6.48 30.59
C SER A 541 -0.76 6.82 29.19
N ILE A 542 -0.04 7.69 28.48
CA ILE A 542 -0.38 8.09 27.11
C ILE A 542 -0.29 6.88 26.17
N GLU A 543 0.68 6.00 26.40
CA GLU A 543 0.90 4.77 25.62
C GLU A 543 -0.27 3.80 25.78
N VAL A 544 -0.75 3.60 27.01
CA VAL A 544 -1.92 2.74 27.30
C VAL A 544 -3.20 3.34 26.70
N ASP A 545 -3.43 4.64 26.85
CA ASP A 545 -4.58 5.35 26.26
C ASP A 545 -4.54 5.27 24.72
N ARG A 546 -3.39 5.52 24.11
CA ARG A 546 -3.17 5.37 22.66
C ARG A 546 -3.55 3.98 22.17
N GLN A 547 -3.08 2.93 22.85
CA GLN A 547 -3.38 1.56 22.44
C GLN A 547 -4.86 1.20 22.63
N ARG A 548 -5.50 1.69 23.68
CA ARG A 548 -6.95 1.55 23.87
C ARG A 548 -7.75 2.25 22.77
N ASN A 549 -7.32 3.45 22.38
CA ASN A 549 -7.95 4.22 21.30
C ASN A 549 -7.82 3.50 19.95
N ARG A 550 -6.66 2.91 19.65
CA ARG A 550 -6.49 2.03 18.48
C ARG A 550 -7.47 0.84 18.49
N LEU A 551 -7.56 0.12 19.60
CA LEU A 551 -8.46 -1.04 19.73
C LEU A 551 -9.94 -0.62 19.60
N ARG A 552 -10.33 0.51 20.20
CA ARG A 552 -11.68 1.09 20.05
C ARG A 552 -11.98 1.47 18.59
N ALA A 553 -11.03 2.10 17.91
CA ALA A 553 -11.17 2.46 16.51
C ALA A 553 -11.33 1.21 15.64
N ALA A 554 -10.48 0.20 15.80
CA ALA A 554 -10.57 -1.05 15.05
C ALA A 554 -11.92 -1.78 15.28
N SER A 555 -12.42 -1.80 16.53
CA SER A 555 -13.75 -2.35 16.83
C SER A 555 -14.87 -1.57 16.13
N ALA A 556 -14.81 -0.23 16.16
CA ALA A 556 -15.79 0.62 15.50
C ALA A 556 -15.75 0.47 13.96
N MET A 557 -14.56 0.32 13.37
CA MET A 557 -14.39 0.03 11.94
C MET A 557 -15.05 -1.29 11.55
N ALA A 558 -14.86 -2.34 12.37
CA ALA A 558 -15.45 -3.66 12.13
C ALA A 558 -16.98 -3.64 12.25
N GLU A 559 -17.51 -2.96 13.28
CA GLU A 559 -18.95 -2.78 13.49
C GLU A 559 -19.58 -1.95 12.36
N ALA A 560 -18.95 -0.83 11.98
CA ALA A 560 -19.41 0.02 10.89
C ALA A 560 -19.42 -0.72 9.56
N ARG A 561 -18.36 -1.49 9.26
CA ARG A 561 -18.34 -2.39 8.10
C ARG A 561 -19.51 -3.37 8.15
N ALA A 562 -19.72 -4.07 9.27
CA ALA A 562 -20.79 -5.04 9.39
C ALA A 562 -22.18 -4.41 9.19
N ALA A 563 -22.40 -3.18 9.67
CA ALA A 563 -23.62 -2.42 9.42
C ALA A 563 -23.77 -2.00 7.94
N ALA A 564 -22.68 -1.55 7.31
CA ALA A 564 -22.67 -1.16 5.90
C ALA A 564 -22.93 -2.34 4.95
N GLU A 565 -22.37 -3.53 5.24
CA GLU A 565 -22.64 -4.75 4.46
C GLU A 565 -24.11 -5.20 4.57
N ARG A 566 -24.81 -4.83 5.65
CA ARG A 566 -26.26 -5.03 5.79
C ARG A 566 -27.10 -3.92 5.12
N GLY A 567 -26.46 -2.97 4.43
CA GLY A 567 -27.09 -1.80 3.82
C GLY A 567 -27.46 -0.68 4.80
N ASN A 568 -27.08 -0.79 6.08
CA ASN A 568 -27.37 0.22 7.09
C ASN A 568 -26.20 1.21 7.25
N LEU A 569 -26.05 2.09 6.25
CA LEU A 569 -24.99 3.11 6.23
C LEU A 569 -25.16 4.19 7.30
N ALA A 570 -26.41 4.47 7.72
CA ALA A 570 -26.69 5.43 8.78
C ALA A 570 -26.12 4.95 10.13
N ALA A 571 -26.34 3.68 10.49
CA ALA A 571 -25.73 3.10 11.67
C ALA A 571 -24.20 3.05 11.55
N ALA A 572 -23.67 2.66 10.39
CA ALA A 572 -22.24 2.59 10.15
C ALA A 572 -21.53 3.94 10.37
N THR A 573 -22.08 5.01 9.76
CA THR A 573 -21.55 6.37 9.91
C THR A 573 -21.70 6.91 11.33
N SER A 574 -22.77 6.56 12.04
CA SER A 574 -22.95 6.92 13.46
C SER A 574 -21.88 6.29 14.34
N VAL A 575 -21.63 4.98 14.18
CA VAL A 575 -20.61 4.25 14.94
C VAL A 575 -19.21 4.87 14.77
N LEU A 576 -18.84 5.19 13.53
CA LEU A 576 -17.57 5.85 13.23
C LEU A 576 -17.48 7.25 13.86
N GLU A 577 -18.54 8.04 13.75
CA GLU A 577 -18.58 9.41 14.28
C GLU A 577 -18.53 9.43 15.81
N ASP A 578 -19.23 8.51 16.49
CA ASP A 578 -19.24 8.42 17.95
C ASP A 578 -17.88 7.95 18.47
N CYS A 579 -17.24 7.00 17.79
CA CYS A 579 -15.86 6.61 18.10
C CYS A 579 -14.90 7.79 17.91
N ARG A 580 -15.02 8.51 16.78
CA ARG A 580 -14.19 9.69 16.46
C ARG A 580 -14.30 10.77 17.55
N LYS A 581 -15.51 11.09 18.03
CA LYS A 581 -15.70 12.07 19.11
C LYS A 581 -14.99 11.65 20.40
N LYS A 582 -15.14 10.39 20.81
CA LYS A 582 -14.47 9.84 22.00
C LYS A 582 -12.94 9.90 21.87
N LEU A 583 -12.40 9.61 20.69
CA LEU A 583 -10.97 9.70 20.42
C LEU A 583 -10.47 11.15 20.50
N VAL A 584 -11.18 12.12 19.93
CA VAL A 584 -10.79 13.55 20.02
C VAL A 584 -10.67 14.04 21.47
N GLU A 585 -11.51 13.52 22.37
CA GLU A 585 -11.52 13.90 23.79
C GLU A 585 -10.46 13.17 24.63
N SER A 586 -9.84 12.11 24.09
CA SER A 586 -8.84 11.28 24.79
C SER A 586 -7.56 12.03 25.14
N VAL A 587 -6.84 11.53 26.13
CA VAL A 587 -5.60 12.15 26.64
C VAL A 587 -4.51 12.10 25.58
N SER A 588 -4.35 10.97 24.89
CA SER A 588 -3.33 10.80 23.85
C SER A 588 -3.55 11.75 22.67
N THR A 589 -4.80 11.93 22.22
CA THR A 589 -5.11 12.84 21.10
C THR A 589 -4.90 14.30 21.48
N ARG A 590 -5.33 14.70 22.68
CA ARG A 590 -5.11 16.07 23.19
C ARG A 590 -3.64 16.41 23.40
N SER A 591 -2.81 15.39 23.62
CA SER A 591 -1.35 15.51 23.74
C SER A 591 -0.64 15.55 22.38
N GLY A 592 -1.38 15.42 21.26
CA GLY A 592 -0.83 15.45 19.91
C GLY A 592 -0.14 14.15 19.47
N ASP A 593 -0.49 13.00 20.07
CA ASP A 593 0.03 11.70 19.64
C ASP A 593 -0.31 11.45 18.16
N ARG A 594 0.73 11.16 17.37
CA ARG A 594 0.61 11.05 15.90
C ARG A 594 -0.34 9.94 15.46
N LEU A 595 -0.30 8.78 16.14
CA LEU A 595 -1.16 7.64 15.80
C LEU A 595 -2.62 8.00 16.05
N CYS A 596 -2.94 8.62 17.19
CA CYS A 596 -4.32 8.98 17.52
C CYS A 596 -4.87 10.10 16.63
N VAL A 597 -4.07 11.10 16.30
CA VAL A 597 -4.44 12.13 15.30
C VAL A 597 -4.71 11.47 13.95
N GLY A 598 -3.87 10.52 13.55
CA GLY A 598 -4.06 9.73 12.34
C GLY A 598 -5.36 8.93 12.34
N LEU A 599 -5.64 8.19 13.41
CA LEU A 599 -6.87 7.43 13.58
C LEU A 599 -8.12 8.31 13.46
N VAL A 600 -8.11 9.53 14.01
CA VAL A 600 -9.24 10.46 13.90
C VAL A 600 -9.48 10.89 12.45
N ALA A 601 -8.41 11.09 11.67
CA ALA A 601 -8.50 11.41 10.25
C ALA A 601 -9.00 10.19 9.44
N GLU A 602 -8.47 9.00 9.72
CA GLU A 602 -8.89 7.76 9.06
C GLU A 602 -10.38 7.45 9.31
N LEU A 603 -10.88 7.59 10.55
CA LEU A 603 -12.30 7.39 10.86
C LEU A 603 -13.22 8.38 10.12
N ARG A 604 -12.74 9.60 9.86
CA ARG A 604 -13.47 10.60 9.07
C ARG A 604 -13.53 10.19 7.60
N GLU A 605 -12.41 9.82 7.00
CA GLU A 605 -12.34 9.34 5.61
C GLU A 605 -13.23 8.11 5.40
N MET A 606 -13.20 7.14 6.33
CA MET A 606 -14.08 5.96 6.28
C MET A 606 -15.56 6.34 6.30
N LYS A 607 -15.95 7.30 7.13
CA LYS A 607 -17.33 7.81 7.19
C LYS A 607 -17.73 8.47 5.87
N GLU A 608 -16.86 9.29 5.28
CA GLU A 608 -17.11 9.94 3.99
C GLU A 608 -17.28 8.91 2.86
N ARG A 609 -16.47 7.85 2.88
CA ARG A 609 -16.58 6.70 1.96
C ARG A 609 -17.78 5.77 2.24
N MET A 610 -18.57 6.04 3.28
CA MET A 610 -19.84 5.39 3.56
C MET A 610 -21.06 6.28 3.25
N ALA A 611 -20.88 7.39 2.50
CA ALA A 611 -21.95 8.32 2.18
C ALA A 611 -23.10 7.73 1.33
N SER A 612 -22.80 6.73 0.51
CA SER A 612 -23.80 5.99 -0.26
C SER A 612 -23.34 4.57 -0.54
N GLN A 613 -24.29 3.68 -0.86
CA GLN A 613 -23.98 2.26 -1.11
C GLN A 613 -22.97 2.11 -2.26
N ARG A 614 -23.13 2.89 -3.33
CA ARG A 614 -22.22 2.89 -4.48
C ARG A 614 -20.80 3.28 -4.10
N VAL A 615 -20.62 4.32 -3.28
CA VAL A 615 -19.29 4.77 -2.83
C VAL A 615 -18.66 3.72 -1.91
N TYR A 616 -19.47 3.14 -1.01
CA TYR A 616 -19.01 2.07 -0.15
C TYR A 616 -18.55 0.84 -0.95
N GLU A 617 -19.35 0.37 -1.91
CA GLU A 617 -19.01 -0.80 -2.71
C GLU A 617 -17.80 -0.59 -3.62
N SER A 618 -17.66 0.60 -4.22
CA SER A 618 -16.58 0.90 -5.18
C SER A 618 -15.22 1.16 -4.53
N SER A 619 -15.18 1.77 -3.34
CA SER A 619 -13.89 2.05 -2.67
C SER A 619 -13.94 1.98 -1.14
N GLY A 620 -15.07 2.34 -0.52
CA GLY A 620 -15.17 2.37 0.95
C GLY A 620 -14.96 1.01 1.63
N ARG A 621 -15.45 -0.09 1.04
CA ARG A 621 -15.27 -1.45 1.53
C ARG A 621 -13.79 -1.82 1.56
N ALA A 622 -13.10 -1.62 0.44
CA ALA A 622 -11.67 -1.94 0.32
C ALA A 622 -10.82 -1.07 1.26
N TYR A 623 -11.14 0.22 1.36
CA TYR A 623 -10.47 1.14 2.28
C TYR A 623 -10.62 0.70 3.75
N VAL A 624 -11.83 0.35 4.19
CA VAL A 624 -12.08 -0.12 5.57
C VAL A 624 -11.42 -1.46 5.85
N LEU A 625 -11.44 -2.39 4.89
CA LEU A 625 -10.78 -3.70 5.04
C LEU A 625 -9.25 -3.57 5.13
N SER A 626 -8.63 -2.70 4.31
CA SER A 626 -7.20 -2.40 4.43
C SER A 626 -6.90 -1.65 5.75
N GLY A 627 -7.82 -0.76 6.15
CA GLY A 627 -8.04 -0.23 7.50
C GLY A 627 -7.78 -1.25 8.61
N LEU A 628 -8.69 -2.20 8.67
CA LEU A 628 -8.74 -3.27 9.64
C LEU A 628 -7.49 -4.16 9.58
N SER A 629 -7.06 -4.58 8.39
CA SER A 629 -5.88 -5.43 8.22
C SER A 629 -4.64 -4.80 8.85
N SER A 630 -4.39 -3.51 8.59
CA SER A 630 -3.27 -2.78 9.17
C SER A 630 -3.33 -2.68 10.68
N HIS A 631 -4.47 -2.30 11.28
CA HIS A 631 -4.55 -2.13 12.73
C HIS A 631 -4.57 -3.46 13.46
N SER A 632 -5.21 -4.50 12.91
CA SER A 632 -5.28 -5.81 13.52
C SER A 632 -3.90 -6.48 13.60
N TRP A 633 -3.07 -6.29 12.57
CA TRP A 633 -1.70 -6.81 12.50
C TRP A 633 -0.62 -5.78 12.82
N GLN A 634 -1.00 -4.53 13.11
CA GLN A 634 -0.11 -3.40 13.36
C GLN A 634 0.99 -3.25 12.27
N ARG A 635 0.63 -3.46 11.01
CA ARG A 635 1.54 -3.40 9.85
C ARG A 635 1.08 -2.38 8.83
N ALA A 636 2.02 -1.75 8.15
CA ALA A 636 1.71 -0.81 7.08
C ALA A 636 1.00 -1.53 5.93
N THR A 637 -0.08 -0.92 5.43
CA THR A 637 -0.80 -1.33 4.22
C THR A 637 -0.85 -0.13 3.28
N ALA A 638 -0.94 -0.36 1.96
CA ALA A 638 -1.24 0.73 1.04
C ALA A 638 -2.76 0.97 1.05
N ARG A 639 -3.16 2.24 1.11
CA ARG A 639 -4.55 2.68 1.08
C ARG A 639 -4.67 3.83 0.08
N GLY A 640 -5.78 3.88 -0.65
CA GLY A 640 -6.08 4.98 -1.57
C GLY A 640 -6.16 6.31 -0.82
N ASP A 641 -5.06 7.05 -0.82
CA ASP A 641 -4.97 8.33 -0.11
C ASP A 641 -5.59 9.45 -0.96
N SER A 642 -6.61 10.11 -0.39
CA SER A 642 -7.16 11.35 -0.92
C SER A 642 -6.10 12.46 -0.79
N THR A 643 -5.81 13.11 -1.91
CA THR A 643 -4.65 13.99 -2.16
C THR A 643 -4.52 15.26 -1.31
N GLU A 644 -5.39 15.50 -0.31
CA GLU A 644 -5.44 16.79 0.37
C GLU A 644 -4.87 16.85 1.80
N MET A 645 -4.65 15.73 2.53
CA MET A 645 -4.11 15.88 3.91
C MET A 645 -3.42 14.67 4.58
N THR A 646 -3.01 13.62 3.85
CA THR A 646 -2.48 12.37 4.46
C THR A 646 -0.98 12.13 4.31
N SER A 647 -0.21 13.07 3.76
CA SER A 647 1.26 12.97 3.70
C SER A 647 1.96 12.90 5.08
N GLN A 648 1.21 12.85 6.19
CA GLN A 648 1.70 12.83 7.57
C GLN A 648 1.39 11.56 8.36
N ILE A 649 0.62 10.60 7.84
CA ILE A 649 0.22 9.41 8.64
C ILE A 649 0.67 8.13 7.92
N GLN A 650 1.99 7.92 7.93
CA GLN A 650 2.64 6.67 7.57
C GLN A 650 2.59 5.68 8.76
N SER A 651 1.38 5.36 9.22
CA SER A 651 1.20 4.47 10.37
C SER A 651 1.85 3.11 10.10
N TYR A 652 2.66 2.64 11.06
CA TYR A 652 3.38 1.35 11.01
C TYR A 652 4.42 1.19 9.89
N GLN A 653 4.78 2.24 9.14
CA GLN A 653 5.87 2.15 8.17
C GLN A 653 7.22 2.13 8.90
N THR A 654 8.09 1.21 8.53
CA THR A 654 9.49 1.19 8.98
C THR A 654 10.36 2.06 8.06
N GLN A 655 11.56 2.43 8.52
CA GLN A 655 12.47 3.23 7.71
C GLN A 655 12.83 2.53 6.38
N SER A 656 12.96 1.19 6.41
CA SER A 656 13.18 0.39 5.19
C SER A 656 12.04 0.56 4.16
N MET A 657 10.79 0.54 4.62
CA MET A 657 9.63 0.76 3.76
C MET A 657 9.62 2.16 3.15
N VAL A 658 9.86 3.19 3.98
CA VAL A 658 9.92 4.59 3.53
C VAL A 658 11.02 4.78 2.49
N ASN A 659 12.21 4.22 2.73
CA ASN A 659 13.32 4.29 1.79
C ASN A 659 12.97 3.63 0.45
N MET A 660 12.29 2.48 0.47
CA MET A 660 11.87 1.78 -0.75
C MET A 660 10.80 2.55 -1.52
N VAL A 661 9.84 3.18 -0.84
CA VAL A 661 8.84 4.05 -1.49
C VAL A 661 9.51 5.30 -2.11
N ASN A 662 10.48 5.91 -1.42
CA ASN A 662 11.24 7.01 -2.00
C ASN A 662 12.04 6.55 -3.23
N LEU A 663 12.58 5.32 -3.20
CA LEU A 663 13.29 4.73 -4.33
C LEU A 663 12.35 4.44 -5.51
N SER A 664 11.13 3.96 -5.29
CA SER A 664 10.17 3.74 -6.38
C SER A 664 9.80 5.05 -7.07
N GLN A 665 9.57 6.11 -6.30
CA GLN A 665 9.23 7.42 -6.83
C GLN A 665 10.37 7.99 -7.67
N THR A 666 11.62 7.89 -7.23
CA THR A 666 12.78 8.40 -7.99
C THR A 666 13.06 7.59 -9.27
N MET A 667 12.83 6.28 -9.28
CA MET A 667 12.99 5.43 -10.48
C MET A 667 11.90 5.67 -11.53
N CYS A 668 10.70 6.13 -11.14
CA CYS A 668 9.66 6.53 -12.10
C CYS A 668 10.07 7.76 -12.93
N PHE A 669 10.82 8.71 -12.35
CA PHE A 669 11.20 9.96 -13.03
C PHE A 669 12.42 9.82 -13.98
N SER A 670 13.26 8.80 -13.80
CA SER A 670 14.52 8.65 -14.56
C SER A 670 14.38 7.98 -15.93
N ARG A 671 13.16 7.55 -16.34
CA ARG A 671 12.92 6.88 -17.63
C ARG A 671 12.51 7.80 -18.79
N SER A 672 12.64 9.12 -18.65
CA SER A 672 12.62 10.03 -19.81
C SER A 672 14.01 9.99 -20.47
N PRO A 673 14.19 9.50 -21.71
CA PRO A 673 15.51 9.43 -22.33
C PRO A 673 15.93 10.85 -22.74
N SER A 674 16.58 11.58 -21.84
CA SER A 674 17.41 12.72 -22.21
C SER A 674 18.84 12.22 -22.36
N THR A 675 19.31 12.27 -23.59
CA THR A 675 20.69 11.96 -23.96
C THR A 675 21.60 13.00 -23.31
N SER A 676 22.33 12.63 -22.25
CA SER A 676 23.55 13.35 -21.88
C SER A 676 24.69 12.34 -21.78
N MET A 677 25.43 12.22 -22.88
CA MET A 677 26.77 11.66 -22.83
C MET A 677 27.64 12.58 -21.98
N VAL A 678 28.12 12.08 -20.85
CA VAL A 678 29.26 12.67 -20.14
C VAL A 678 30.32 11.58 -20.02
N ASN A 679 31.34 11.72 -20.86
CA ASN A 679 32.59 10.95 -20.78
C ASN A 679 33.28 11.19 -19.44
N PRO A 680 33.77 10.15 -18.73
CA PRO A 680 34.77 10.32 -17.70
C PRO A 680 36.17 10.06 -18.30
N SER A 681 36.98 11.11 -18.41
CA SER A 681 38.43 10.99 -18.62
C SER A 681 39.14 10.57 -17.33
N PRO A 682 40.20 9.74 -17.36
CA PRO A 682 40.83 9.19 -16.17
C PRO A 682 41.82 10.19 -15.55
N LYS A 683 41.64 10.52 -14.25
CA LYS A 683 42.66 11.22 -13.46
C LYS A 683 43.39 10.24 -12.55
N ASN A 684 44.62 9.91 -12.96
CA ASN A 684 45.67 9.34 -12.13
C ASN A 684 45.86 10.17 -10.85
N LYS A 685 45.65 9.58 -9.68
CA LYS A 685 46.24 10.07 -8.41
C LYS A 685 47.38 9.16 -8.02
N LYS A 686 48.60 9.64 -8.23
CA LYS A 686 49.84 9.06 -7.69
C LYS A 686 49.82 9.16 -6.16
N SER A 687 50.15 8.04 -5.53
CA SER A 687 50.46 7.88 -4.11
C SER A 687 51.72 8.70 -3.75
N LEU A 688 51.61 9.54 -2.72
CA LEU A 688 52.76 10.11 -2.01
C LEU A 688 53.09 9.18 -0.83
N ARG A 689 54.26 8.54 -0.89
CA ARG A 689 54.81 7.70 0.19
C ARG A 689 55.47 8.58 1.26
N SER A 690 55.25 8.21 2.53
CA SER A 690 55.99 8.72 3.68
C SER A 690 57.40 8.14 3.74
N ILE A 691 58.32 8.96 4.24
CA ILE A 691 59.73 8.65 4.47
C ILE A 691 59.84 7.88 5.79
N HIS A 692 60.34 6.66 5.75
CA HIS A 692 60.87 5.97 6.93
C HIS A 692 62.28 5.43 6.65
N SER A 693 63.16 5.74 7.58
CA SER A 693 64.58 5.46 7.70
C SER A 693 64.90 3.97 7.87
N PHE A 694 65.93 3.50 7.17
CA PHE A 694 66.56 2.19 7.35
C PHE A 694 67.54 2.16 8.53
N PRO A 695 67.66 1.05 9.28
CA PRO A 695 68.84 0.74 10.09
C PRO A 695 69.84 -0.16 9.32
N PRO A 696 71.15 -0.15 9.70
CA PRO A 696 72.22 -0.79 8.95
C PRO A 696 72.41 -2.28 9.27
N PRO A 697 73.13 -3.04 8.42
CA PRO A 697 73.29 -4.49 8.57
C PRO A 697 74.52 -4.85 9.43
N GLN A 698 74.47 -6.01 10.08
CA GLN A 698 75.69 -6.67 10.58
C GLN A 698 75.73 -8.16 10.19
N PRO A 699 76.95 -8.72 10.02
CA PRO A 699 77.27 -9.94 9.29
C PRO A 699 77.31 -11.16 10.23
N ARG A 700 77.30 -12.44 9.84
CA ARG A 700 77.65 -13.17 8.61
C ARG A 700 76.61 -14.24 8.33
#